data_AF-A0A7S8E5F2-F1
#
_entry.id   AF-A0A7S8E5F2-F1
#
_cell.length_a   1.000
_cell.length_b   1.000
_cell.length_c   1.000
_cell.angle_alpha   90.00
_cell.angle_beta   90.00
_cell.angle_gamma   90.00
#
_symmetry.space_group_name_H-M   'P 1'
#
loop_
_entity.id
_entity.type
_entity.pdbx_description
1 polymer ?
#
loop_
_entity_poly.entity_id
_entity_poly.type
_entity_poly.pdbx_seq_one_letter_code
_entity_poly.pdbx_strand_id
1 'polypeptide(L)'
;MKLILTHTNADFDAVASMLAAHKIDPEATPILPERLLQSVGEFLTLYRNGLPFVKFEDFDHDQSPSQITLTDTQTIPVSYGIDSENIPTTIIEHHQPERKLKKYETWLGDEVGATTTLLIEQIQEQHLSVSSLEATLMMLGIYADTGMLTYGGTTPRDILAAAWLLEQGASLDTVRRFMTTPLGPVQQKLLEALLSNQQHENIAGYDIVICTAKADEMVSEISAVTSQLRDMLDPAALFTVVTLPSRVQLVCRSTLDAIDAGAVARNFGGGGHIRAAAAAVYDKENQEIVQEIWAHLKNTVQPAVRVGDLMSHGAQVVQAEDKLHDIIMRLRRIGHEGYPVVENDDVVGLLTLRDANRALEHALQDVTVRDVMQAGTFTLSPDSSVMALEQLMVKSNWGQIPIVHDGKVIGIVTRTDLIQHWANTHPQITEPTRPVINAQKVNALLGKTALGLIEKVAEEAQKQTLGVYLVGGIVRDLLLERANHDIDFVVEGDAIAFAEHMQATYGGSVHSYAPFGTAKWHLDADTAEALGIANGKLPDHIDFASARNEYYLHPTALPTVYSGSIKLDLGRRDFTINTLAIQISPAAHMWRIVDYFSGLDDLKAGLIRVLHSLSFVDDPTRILRAVRFSERLNFKIEDRTAELITNALPMLRRITGERVRNELNLLWQEAAPESGIYTLAKMGALAAIHPAFKAPSHLGKLFKRLRARDLHQESDAYWHILLSHLPNEDITAIGERLLFGKPLITAIQATHTILYELPVLKENSPKPSRVVAVLGAMPAFSLEIAALFAEEPMSTTIRTYMDSWQNVRPKADGNTLKAMGLSTGPIYSQILLQLKNAWLDGEINSQAEEERFLETLVKEARDHDSS
;
A
#
# COMPACT_ATOMS: atom_id res chain seq x y z
N MET A 1 -24.87 32.58 43.97
CA MET A 1 -23.52 32.96 43.46
C MET A 1 -23.01 31.83 42.58
N LYS A 2 -22.36 32.13 41.45
CA LYS A 2 -21.71 31.11 40.62
C LYS A 2 -20.28 30.90 41.12
N LEU A 3 -19.88 29.66 41.35
CA LEU A 3 -18.56 29.33 41.91
C LEU A 3 -17.74 28.47 40.95
N ILE A 4 -16.42 28.68 40.95
CA ILE A 4 -15.46 27.80 40.29
C ILE A 4 -14.54 27.22 41.38
N LEU A 5 -14.45 25.89 41.44
CA LEU A 5 -13.74 25.14 42.47
C LEU A 5 -12.85 24.06 41.83
N THR A 6 -11.81 23.65 42.55
CA THR A 6 -10.89 22.57 42.16
C THR A 6 -10.53 21.69 43.37
N HIS A 7 -9.66 20.68 43.20
CA HIS A 7 -9.23 19.77 44.27
C HIS A 7 -8.37 20.45 45.36
N THR A 8 -8.24 19.79 46.53
CA THR A 8 -7.64 20.40 47.74
C THR A 8 -6.14 20.65 47.66
N ASN A 9 -5.40 19.97 46.78
CA ASN A 9 -3.94 20.13 46.62
C ASN A 9 -3.63 20.70 45.23
N ALA A 10 -4.21 21.85 44.90
CA ALA A 10 -4.17 22.36 43.54
C ALA A 10 -2.74 22.63 43.05
N ASP A 11 -2.45 22.09 41.88
CA ASP A 11 -1.25 22.34 41.09
C ASP A 11 -1.50 23.46 40.07
N PHE A 12 -0.62 23.58 39.07
CA PHE A 12 -0.77 24.62 38.07
C PHE A 12 -1.93 24.35 37.11
N ASP A 13 -2.27 23.10 36.76
CA ASP A 13 -3.39 22.82 35.85
C ASP A 13 -4.73 23.13 36.52
N ALA A 14 -4.87 22.75 37.79
CA ALA A 14 -6.01 23.10 38.63
C ALA A 14 -6.23 24.62 38.72
N VAL A 15 -5.20 25.40 39.05
CA VAL A 15 -5.35 26.87 39.18
C VAL A 15 -5.49 27.57 37.82
N ALA A 16 -4.82 27.07 36.79
CA ALA A 16 -4.92 27.61 35.43
C ALA A 16 -6.31 27.38 34.81
N SER A 17 -6.85 26.18 34.98
CA SER A 17 -8.20 25.83 34.52
C SER A 17 -9.27 26.66 35.26
N MET A 18 -9.11 26.92 36.55
CA MET A 18 -9.98 27.86 37.27
C MET A 18 -9.96 29.28 36.67
N LEU A 19 -8.77 29.79 36.32
CA LEU A 19 -8.63 31.09 35.67
C LEU A 19 -9.32 31.10 34.30
N ALA A 20 -9.11 30.05 33.50
CA ALA A 20 -9.67 29.94 32.17
C ALA A 20 -11.20 29.83 32.20
N ALA A 21 -11.76 29.06 33.14
CA ALA A 21 -13.20 28.99 33.39
C ALA A 21 -13.80 30.35 33.79
N HIS A 22 -13.11 31.13 34.63
CA HIS A 22 -13.55 32.50 34.97
C HIS A 22 -13.52 33.45 33.76
N LYS A 23 -12.61 33.23 32.81
CA LYS A 23 -12.60 34.01 31.55
C LYS A 23 -13.81 33.73 30.68
N ILE A 24 -14.24 32.47 30.65
CA ILE A 24 -15.42 32.04 29.89
C ILE A 24 -16.72 32.52 30.57
N ASP A 25 -16.81 32.43 31.91
CA ASP A 25 -17.91 32.98 32.70
C ASP A 25 -17.42 33.99 33.75
N PRO A 26 -17.33 35.29 33.40
CA PRO A 26 -16.86 36.33 34.32
C PRO A 26 -17.74 36.54 35.57
N GLU A 27 -18.98 36.03 35.57
CA GLU A 27 -19.86 36.06 36.75
C GLU A 27 -19.55 34.95 37.76
N ALA A 28 -18.80 33.92 37.34
CA ALA A 28 -18.40 32.81 38.20
C ALA A 28 -17.10 33.11 38.94
N THR A 29 -17.12 33.03 40.26
CA THR A 29 -15.98 33.44 41.10
C THR A 29 -15.06 32.25 41.40
N PRO A 30 -13.75 32.32 41.06
CA PRO A 30 -12.81 31.24 41.35
C PRO A 30 -12.28 31.34 42.79
N ILE A 31 -12.64 30.35 43.62
CA ILE A 31 -12.23 30.28 45.03
C ILE A 31 -11.05 29.32 45.16
N LEU A 32 -9.89 29.83 45.60
CA LEU A 32 -8.70 29.00 45.79
C LEU A 32 -8.91 27.99 46.93
N PRO A 33 -8.36 26.77 46.81
CA PRO A 33 -8.42 25.78 47.88
C PRO A 33 -7.54 26.15 49.07
N GLU A 34 -7.80 25.49 50.21
CA GLU A 34 -7.06 25.68 51.46
C GLU A 34 -5.57 25.34 51.32
N ARG A 35 -5.22 24.36 50.48
CA ARG A 35 -3.84 23.95 50.22
C ARG A 35 -3.50 24.10 48.75
N LEU A 36 -2.27 24.55 48.50
CA LEU A 36 -1.69 24.71 47.16
C LEU A 36 -0.35 23.99 47.15
N LEU A 37 0.06 23.50 45.98
CA LEU A 37 1.46 23.11 45.80
C LEU A 37 2.38 24.32 46.01
N GLN A 38 3.60 24.06 46.50
CA GLN A 38 4.53 25.11 46.89
C GLN A 38 4.82 26.08 45.72
N SER A 39 5.10 25.55 44.53
CA SER A 39 5.37 26.34 43.32
C SER A 39 4.21 27.25 42.94
N VAL A 40 2.97 26.77 43.08
CA VAL A 40 1.73 27.54 42.84
C VAL A 40 1.57 28.65 43.89
N GLY A 41 1.83 28.32 45.16
CA GLY A 41 1.82 29.29 46.26
C GLY A 41 2.82 30.42 46.06
N GLU A 42 4.04 30.09 45.65
CA GLU A 42 5.10 31.06 45.31
C GLU A 42 4.69 31.95 44.12
N PHE A 43 4.13 31.38 43.06
CA PHE A 43 3.63 32.13 41.91
C PHE A 43 2.52 33.11 42.33
N LEU A 44 1.50 32.63 43.04
CA LEU A 44 0.39 33.47 43.48
C LEU A 44 0.83 34.53 44.50
N THR A 45 1.87 34.30 45.28
CA THR A 45 2.41 35.34 46.19
C THR A 45 2.93 36.55 45.42
N LEU A 46 3.51 36.33 44.24
CA LEU A 46 4.08 37.38 43.40
C LEU A 46 3.06 38.04 42.48
N TYR A 47 2.10 37.26 41.95
CA TYR A 47 1.27 37.71 40.81
C TYR A 47 -0.25 37.77 41.08
N ARG A 48 -0.74 37.36 42.25
CA ARG A 48 -2.19 37.27 42.53
C ARG A 48 -2.97 38.56 42.34
N ASN A 49 -2.37 39.73 42.60
CA ASN A 49 -3.07 41.02 42.46
C ASN A 49 -3.54 41.31 41.02
N GLY A 50 -3.00 40.61 40.02
CA GLY A 50 -3.44 40.68 38.63
C GLY A 50 -4.41 39.56 38.22
N LEU A 51 -4.90 38.76 39.17
CA LEU A 51 -5.69 37.54 38.92
C LEU A 51 -7.01 37.57 39.74
N PRO A 52 -8.10 36.98 39.23
CA PRO A 52 -9.45 37.12 39.78
C PRO A 52 -9.74 36.21 40.99
N PHE A 53 -8.72 35.69 41.65
CA PHE A 53 -8.85 34.65 42.67
C PHE A 53 -9.30 35.22 44.02
N VAL A 54 -10.27 34.56 44.65
CA VAL A 54 -10.65 34.79 46.04
C VAL A 54 -9.96 33.74 46.92
N LYS A 55 -9.40 34.16 48.06
CA LYS A 55 -8.77 33.21 48.99
C LYS A 55 -9.85 32.38 49.68
N PHE A 56 -9.49 31.15 50.03
CA PHE A 56 -10.34 30.29 50.86
C PHE A 56 -10.84 31.00 52.14
N GLU A 57 -9.95 31.71 52.85
CA GLU A 57 -10.27 32.44 54.09
C GLU A 57 -11.21 33.63 53.90
N ASP A 58 -11.25 34.19 52.68
CA ASP A 58 -12.05 35.37 52.34
C ASP A 58 -13.42 34.97 51.75
N PHE A 59 -13.72 33.68 51.63
CA PHE A 59 -14.96 33.15 51.08
C PHE A 59 -16.08 33.08 52.14
N ASP A 60 -17.25 33.62 51.80
CA ASP A 60 -18.45 33.59 52.65
C ASP A 60 -19.17 32.24 52.51
N HIS A 61 -18.92 31.34 53.47
CA HIS A 61 -19.49 29.98 53.49
C HIS A 61 -21.01 29.93 53.71
N ASP A 62 -21.63 31.03 54.15
CA ASP A 62 -23.08 31.08 54.41
C ASP A 62 -23.91 31.36 53.15
N GLN A 63 -23.27 31.75 52.03
CA GLN A 63 -23.96 31.99 50.76
C GLN A 63 -24.14 30.73 49.93
N SER A 64 -25.40 30.36 49.65
CA SER A 64 -25.69 29.21 48.79
C SER A 64 -25.34 29.47 47.32
N PRO A 65 -24.57 28.59 46.66
CA PRO A 65 -24.26 28.74 45.25
C PRO A 65 -25.49 28.44 44.38
N SER A 66 -25.63 29.20 43.30
CA SER A 66 -26.66 29.01 42.28
C SER A 66 -26.22 28.07 41.16
N GLN A 67 -24.90 27.93 40.97
CA GLN A 67 -24.25 27.02 40.02
C GLN A 67 -22.80 26.80 40.46
N ILE A 68 -22.26 25.61 40.17
CA ILE A 68 -20.87 25.24 40.47
C ILE A 68 -20.19 24.77 39.18
N THR A 69 -18.97 25.22 38.96
CA THR A 69 -18.06 24.69 37.95
C THR A 69 -16.87 24.05 38.66
N LEU A 70 -16.63 22.77 38.42
CA LEU A 70 -15.48 22.04 38.91
C LEU A 70 -14.47 21.92 37.78
N THR A 71 -13.23 22.32 38.05
CA THR A 71 -12.13 22.17 37.10
C THR A 71 -11.07 21.27 37.71
N ASP A 72 -10.60 20.30 36.92
CA ASP A 72 -9.52 19.38 37.33
C ASP A 72 -9.88 18.56 38.59
N THR A 73 -11.18 18.29 38.74
CA THR A 73 -11.75 17.45 39.80
C THR A 73 -13.18 17.06 39.47
N GLN A 74 -13.57 15.83 39.82
CA GLN A 74 -14.95 15.35 39.71
C GLN A 74 -15.78 15.51 40.99
N THR A 75 -15.15 15.99 42.08
CA THR A 75 -15.80 16.11 43.39
C THR A 75 -15.51 17.44 44.06
N ILE A 76 -16.49 17.93 44.81
CA ILE A 76 -16.35 19.14 45.62
C ILE A 76 -15.57 18.79 46.89
N PRO A 77 -14.47 19.49 47.22
CA PRO A 77 -13.78 19.26 48.47
C PRO A 77 -14.65 19.55 49.69
N VAL A 78 -14.56 18.66 50.69
CA VAL A 78 -15.34 18.75 51.93
C VAL A 78 -15.10 20.07 52.69
N SER A 79 -13.91 20.65 52.54
CA SER A 79 -13.52 21.91 53.19
C SER A 79 -14.45 23.09 52.85
N TYR A 80 -15.11 23.08 51.70
CA TYR A 80 -16.04 24.14 51.33
C TYR A 80 -17.39 24.06 52.04
N GLY A 81 -17.76 22.89 52.60
CA GLY A 81 -19.02 22.70 53.32
C GLY A 81 -20.29 22.80 52.45
N ILE A 82 -20.17 22.67 51.13
CA ILE A 82 -21.27 22.85 50.17
C ILE A 82 -21.97 21.50 49.91
N ASP A 83 -23.28 21.45 50.12
CA ASP A 83 -24.13 20.35 49.64
C ASP A 83 -24.64 20.67 48.23
N SER A 84 -24.18 19.89 47.25
CA SER A 84 -24.49 20.09 45.83
C SER A 84 -25.61 19.21 45.27
N GLU A 85 -26.35 18.45 46.10
CA GLU A 85 -27.35 17.48 45.62
C GLU A 85 -28.39 18.08 44.66
N ASN A 86 -28.72 19.37 44.81
CA ASN A 86 -29.71 20.08 43.99
C ASN A 86 -29.15 21.30 43.25
N ILE A 87 -27.83 21.39 43.11
CA ILE A 87 -27.17 22.55 42.49
C ILE A 87 -26.63 22.15 41.11
N PRO A 88 -26.96 22.89 40.04
CA PRO A 88 -26.37 22.67 38.72
C PRO A 88 -24.84 22.71 38.80
N THR A 89 -24.19 21.60 38.45
CA THR A 89 -22.74 21.42 38.56
C THR A 89 -22.16 21.01 37.21
N THR A 90 -21.19 21.76 36.71
CA THR A 90 -20.45 21.43 35.48
C THR A 90 -19.05 20.94 35.87
N ILE A 91 -18.66 19.76 35.43
CA ILE A 91 -17.36 19.14 35.69
C ILE A 91 -16.54 19.25 34.41
N ILE A 92 -15.36 19.86 34.48
CA ILE A 92 -14.43 20.03 33.36
C ILE A 92 -13.13 19.34 33.73
N GLU A 93 -12.81 18.26 33.04
CA GLU A 93 -11.71 17.36 33.41
C GLU A 93 -11.25 16.54 32.19
N HIS A 94 -9.93 16.34 32.05
CA HIS A 94 -9.35 15.51 30.99
C HIS A 94 -9.44 13.98 31.24
N HIS A 95 -9.94 13.55 32.40
CA HIS A 95 -10.13 12.15 32.76
C HIS A 95 -11.61 11.74 32.64
N GLN A 96 -11.83 10.47 32.25
CA GLN A 96 -13.18 9.90 32.16
C GLN A 96 -13.86 9.89 33.55
N PRO A 97 -15.20 10.02 33.62
CA PRO A 97 -15.92 9.99 34.89
C PRO A 97 -15.68 8.68 35.67
N GLU A 98 -15.16 8.78 36.89
CA GLU A 98 -14.91 7.63 37.77
C GLU A 98 -16.18 7.14 38.46
N ARG A 99 -17.23 7.97 38.45
CA ARG A 99 -18.53 7.69 39.03
C ARG A 99 -19.66 8.08 38.10
N LYS A 100 -20.83 7.50 38.35
CA LYS A 100 -22.06 7.94 37.70
C LYS A 100 -22.39 9.38 38.13
N LEU A 101 -22.64 10.24 37.15
CA LEU A 101 -23.03 11.63 37.37
C LEU A 101 -24.37 11.71 38.11
N LYS A 102 -24.47 12.66 39.06
CA LYS A 102 -25.71 13.00 39.76
C LYS A 102 -26.69 13.71 38.82
N LYS A 103 -27.95 13.83 39.25
CA LYS A 103 -29.07 14.37 38.44
C LYS A 103 -28.80 15.76 37.85
N TYR A 104 -28.05 16.61 38.56
CA TYR A 104 -27.74 17.99 38.16
C TYR A 104 -26.26 18.18 37.78
N GLU A 105 -25.53 17.09 37.53
CA GLU A 105 -24.14 17.13 37.09
C GLU A 105 -24.05 16.94 35.58
N THR A 106 -23.19 17.76 34.97
CA THR A 106 -22.82 17.67 33.55
C THR A 106 -21.31 17.53 33.48
N TRP A 107 -20.81 16.62 32.66
CA TRP A 107 -19.37 16.43 32.45
C TRP A 107 -18.98 16.90 31.05
N LEU A 108 -17.90 17.69 30.99
CA LEU A 108 -17.29 18.22 29.79
C LEU A 108 -15.81 17.86 29.83
N GLY A 109 -15.45 16.77 29.17
CA GLY A 109 -14.08 16.33 29.09
C GLY A 109 -13.79 15.66 27.76
N ASP A 110 -12.51 15.56 27.46
CA ASP A 110 -11.99 14.87 26.28
C ASP A 110 -10.58 14.39 26.58
N GLU A 111 -10.05 13.49 25.76
CA GLU A 111 -8.70 12.97 25.91
C GLU A 111 -7.67 14.04 25.51
N VAL A 112 -7.14 14.75 26.51
CA VAL A 112 -6.09 15.77 26.37
C VAL A 112 -5.09 15.66 27.53
N GLY A 113 -3.90 16.24 27.37
CA GLY A 113 -2.84 16.18 28.37
C GLY A 113 -3.11 17.04 29.61
N ALA A 114 -3.89 18.12 29.50
CA ALA A 114 -4.23 19.00 30.61
C ALA A 114 -5.69 19.51 30.52
N THR A 115 -6.37 19.64 31.66
CA THR A 115 -7.72 20.23 31.75
C THR A 115 -7.74 21.66 31.22
N THR A 116 -6.66 22.43 31.43
CA THR A 116 -6.51 23.80 30.90
C THR A 116 -6.62 23.86 29.37
N THR A 117 -6.20 22.82 28.64
CA THR A 117 -6.29 22.75 27.17
C THR A 117 -7.72 22.87 26.68
N LEU A 118 -8.67 22.17 27.33
CA LEU A 118 -10.10 22.21 26.97
C LEU A 118 -10.70 23.62 27.07
N LEU A 119 -10.26 24.38 28.07
CA LEU A 119 -10.78 25.72 28.33
C LEU A 119 -10.13 26.76 27.42
N ILE A 120 -8.87 26.58 27.02
CA ILE A 120 -8.21 27.45 26.03
C ILE A 120 -8.91 27.35 24.67
N GLU A 121 -9.28 26.15 24.25
CA GLU A 121 -10.03 25.96 22.99
C GLU A 121 -11.36 26.74 23.02
N GLN A 122 -12.09 26.69 24.13
CA GLN A 122 -13.31 27.49 24.31
C GLN A 122 -13.04 29.00 24.30
N ILE A 123 -11.94 29.45 24.93
CA ILE A 123 -11.49 30.86 24.90
C ILE A 123 -11.21 31.31 23.46
N GLN A 124 -10.56 30.45 22.66
CA GLN A 124 -10.26 30.72 21.25
C GLN A 124 -11.53 30.80 20.40
N GLU A 125 -12.45 29.84 20.57
CA GLU A 125 -13.75 29.79 19.89
C GLU A 125 -14.59 31.03 20.19
N GLN A 126 -14.55 31.54 21.42
CA GLN A 126 -15.26 32.74 21.84
C GLN A 126 -14.50 34.04 21.55
N HIS A 127 -13.29 33.95 20.98
CA HIS A 127 -12.42 35.09 20.66
C HIS A 127 -12.14 36.02 21.86
N LEU A 128 -11.97 35.43 23.05
CA LEU A 128 -11.70 36.19 24.27
C LEU A 128 -10.23 36.59 24.34
N SER A 129 -9.96 37.84 24.75
CA SER A 129 -8.60 38.35 24.92
C SER A 129 -7.97 37.84 26.21
N VAL A 130 -6.69 37.46 26.16
CA VAL A 130 -5.92 37.00 27.32
C VAL A 130 -4.70 37.90 27.51
N SER A 131 -4.44 38.34 28.74
CA SER A 131 -3.23 39.11 29.05
C SER A 131 -2.00 38.21 29.14
N SER A 132 -0.80 38.78 28.99
CA SER A 132 0.46 38.03 29.12
C SER A 132 0.58 37.27 30.45
N LEU A 133 0.10 37.83 31.56
CA LEU A 133 0.11 37.16 32.87
C LEU A 133 -0.83 35.94 32.90
N GLU A 134 -2.04 36.10 32.38
CA GLU A 134 -3.03 35.03 32.29
C GLU A 134 -2.56 33.93 31.34
N ALA A 135 -2.01 34.31 30.19
CA ALA A 135 -1.45 33.38 29.22
C ALA A 135 -0.27 32.59 29.82
N THR A 136 0.56 33.25 30.64
CA THR A 136 1.68 32.60 31.35
C THR A 136 1.19 31.59 32.40
N LEU A 137 0.13 31.91 33.15
CA LEU A 137 -0.45 30.97 34.11
C LEU A 137 -1.12 29.79 33.42
N MET A 138 -1.87 30.03 32.34
CA MET A 138 -2.47 28.96 31.53
C MET A 138 -1.40 28.05 30.90
N MET A 139 -0.26 28.62 30.50
CA MET A 139 0.87 27.87 29.96
C MET A 139 1.51 26.98 31.03
N LEU A 140 1.65 27.48 32.26
CA LEU A 140 2.11 26.70 33.41
C LEU A 140 1.20 25.49 33.68
N GLY A 141 -0.12 25.65 33.50
CA GLY A 141 -1.08 24.55 33.63
C GLY A 141 -0.82 23.43 32.63
N ILE A 142 -0.75 23.77 31.33
CA ILE A 142 -0.42 22.77 30.29
C ILE A 142 0.93 22.12 30.56
N TYR A 143 1.97 22.90 30.87
CA TYR A 143 3.33 22.39 31.01
C TYR A 143 3.50 21.50 32.24
N ALA A 144 2.73 21.73 33.31
CA ALA A 144 2.76 20.88 34.50
C ALA A 144 2.31 19.45 34.19
N ASP A 145 1.15 19.31 33.55
CA ASP A 145 0.51 18.00 33.34
C ASP A 145 1.04 17.24 32.12
N THR A 146 1.55 17.97 31.14
CA THR A 146 2.18 17.38 29.95
C THR A 146 3.68 17.11 30.12
N GLY A 147 4.26 17.44 31.28
CA GLY A 147 5.70 17.32 31.51
C GLY A 147 6.52 18.15 30.53
N MET A 148 6.14 19.42 30.36
CA MET A 148 6.68 20.31 29.33
C MET A 148 6.53 19.71 27.92
N LEU A 149 5.35 19.14 27.64
CA LEU A 149 4.98 18.50 26.36
C LEU A 149 5.74 17.21 26.04
N THR A 150 6.37 16.56 27.03
CA THR A 150 7.18 15.33 26.81
C THR A 150 6.51 14.04 27.31
N TYR A 151 5.43 14.14 28.09
CA TYR A 151 4.73 12.96 28.60
C TYR A 151 3.90 12.31 27.49
N GLY A 152 3.76 10.98 27.52
CA GLY A 152 3.05 10.21 26.50
C GLY A 152 1.55 10.49 26.40
N GLY A 153 0.93 11.07 27.44
CA GLY A 153 -0.45 11.55 27.42
C GLY A 153 -0.63 12.94 26.79
N THR A 154 0.45 13.59 26.36
CA THR A 154 0.38 14.88 25.66
C THR A 154 -0.22 14.69 24.27
N THR A 155 -1.20 15.52 23.92
CA THR A 155 -1.88 15.48 22.63
C THR A 155 -1.49 16.67 21.74
N PRO A 156 -1.75 16.60 20.42
CA PRO A 156 -1.54 17.75 19.53
C PRO A 156 -2.31 19.00 19.97
N ARG A 157 -3.44 18.83 20.65
CA ARG A 157 -4.27 19.93 21.16
C ARG A 157 -3.57 20.72 22.25
N ASP A 158 -2.84 20.05 23.14
CA ASP A 158 -2.03 20.69 24.18
C ASP A 158 -0.93 21.56 23.54
N ILE A 159 -0.32 21.07 22.46
CA ILE A 159 0.72 21.83 21.72
C ILE A 159 0.11 23.05 21.03
N LEU A 160 -1.05 22.92 20.39
CA LEU A 160 -1.73 24.04 19.74
C LEU A 160 -2.20 25.09 20.75
N ALA A 161 -2.74 24.66 21.90
CA ALA A 161 -3.10 25.56 22.99
C ALA A 161 -1.88 26.30 23.54
N ALA A 162 -0.78 25.58 23.80
CA ALA A 162 0.48 26.19 24.24
C ALA A 162 1.05 27.18 23.20
N ALA A 163 1.03 26.83 21.91
CA ALA A 163 1.47 27.70 20.83
C ALA A 163 0.65 29.00 20.79
N TRP A 164 -0.67 28.88 20.89
CA TRP A 164 -1.56 30.04 20.94
C TRP A 164 -1.30 30.93 22.16
N LEU A 165 -1.05 30.35 23.35
CA LEU A 165 -0.70 31.12 24.54
C LEU A 165 0.61 31.90 24.37
N LEU A 166 1.60 31.36 23.64
CA LEU A 166 2.81 32.10 23.28
C LEU A 166 2.49 33.29 22.39
N GLU A 167 1.57 33.14 21.43
CA GLU A 167 1.11 34.25 20.60
C GLU A 167 0.41 35.34 21.44
N GLN A 168 -0.30 34.95 22.51
CA GLN A 168 -0.89 35.88 23.49
C GLN A 168 0.14 36.49 24.46
N GLY A 169 1.43 36.15 24.32
CA GLY A 169 2.53 36.73 25.08
C GLY A 169 2.87 36.00 26.38
N ALA A 170 2.59 34.70 26.50
CA ALA A 170 3.07 33.89 27.62
C ALA A 170 4.62 33.92 27.74
N SER A 171 5.14 34.04 28.97
CA SER A 171 6.57 34.14 29.25
C SER A 171 7.20 32.77 29.57
N LEU A 172 7.93 32.20 28.62
CA LEU A 172 8.64 30.92 28.82
C LEU A 172 9.72 30.99 29.91
N ASP A 173 10.38 32.13 30.11
CA ASP A 173 11.35 32.29 31.20
C ASP A 173 10.68 32.17 32.58
N THR A 174 9.47 32.71 32.70
CA THR A 174 8.66 32.58 33.91
C THR A 174 8.17 31.15 34.06
N VAL A 175 7.67 30.52 33.00
CA VAL A 175 7.28 29.10 33.00
C VAL A 175 8.43 28.22 33.49
N ARG A 176 9.61 28.35 32.87
CA ARG A 176 10.82 27.62 33.26
C ARG A 176 11.16 27.79 34.74
N ARG A 177 11.14 29.03 35.25
CA ARG A 177 11.48 29.34 36.64
C ARG A 177 10.61 28.56 37.65
N PHE A 178 9.32 28.39 37.36
CA PHE A 178 8.39 27.70 38.26
C PHE A 178 8.28 26.18 37.98
N MET A 179 8.74 25.73 36.81
CA MET A 179 8.77 24.30 36.45
C MET A 179 10.05 23.57 36.90
N THR A 180 11.19 24.26 37.02
CA THR A 180 12.44 23.68 37.53
C THR A 180 12.65 24.03 39.00
N THR A 181 12.43 23.09 39.90
CA THR A 181 12.78 23.26 41.33
C THR A 181 14.23 22.86 41.57
N PRO A 182 15.14 23.78 41.96
CA PRO A 182 16.49 23.42 42.36
C PRO A 182 16.44 22.61 43.66
N LEU A 183 17.21 21.53 43.76
CA LEU A 183 17.25 20.72 44.99
C LEU A 183 17.84 21.53 46.14
N GLY A 184 17.11 21.58 47.25
CA GLY A 184 17.61 22.17 48.50
C GLY A 184 18.72 21.32 49.15
N PRO A 185 19.46 21.86 50.14
CA PRO A 185 20.58 21.14 50.76
C PRO A 185 20.22 19.78 51.37
N VAL A 186 19.00 19.63 51.91
CA VAL A 186 18.50 18.36 52.47
C VAL A 186 18.24 17.33 51.37
N GLN A 187 17.64 17.76 50.26
CA GLN A 187 17.38 16.92 49.09
C GLN A 187 18.68 16.50 48.38
N GLN A 188 19.69 17.39 48.32
CA GLN A 188 21.02 17.07 47.80
C GLN A 188 21.70 15.97 48.62
N LYS A 189 21.63 16.05 49.96
CA LYS A 189 22.13 14.97 50.83
C LYS A 189 21.40 13.65 50.61
N LEU A 190 20.08 13.70 50.42
CA LEU A 190 19.30 12.50 50.10
C LEU A 190 19.71 11.90 48.74
N LEU A 191 19.92 12.75 47.72
CA LEU A 191 20.41 12.34 46.41
C LEU A 191 21.75 11.58 46.51
N GLU A 192 22.72 12.14 47.24
CA GLU A 192 24.02 11.51 47.49
C GLU A 192 23.88 10.15 48.20
N ALA A 193 23.00 10.07 49.20
CA ALA A 193 22.75 8.82 49.93
C ALA A 193 22.11 7.74 49.06
N LEU A 194 21.20 8.12 48.16
CA LEU A 194 20.54 7.22 47.22
C LEU A 194 21.49 6.73 46.14
N LEU A 195 22.33 7.59 45.56
CA LEU A 195 23.38 7.21 44.60
C LEU A 195 24.37 6.21 45.19
N SER A 196 24.70 6.36 46.48
CA SER A 196 25.63 5.48 47.18
C SER A 196 25.06 4.08 47.45
N ASN A 197 23.73 3.93 47.40
CA ASN A 197 23.02 2.70 47.79
C ASN A 197 22.01 2.26 46.72
N GLN A 198 22.53 1.86 45.56
CA GLN A 198 21.75 1.38 44.42
C GLN A 198 21.94 -0.13 44.19
N GLN A 199 20.88 -0.81 43.83
CA GLN A 199 20.87 -2.20 43.38
C GLN A 199 20.36 -2.25 41.94
N HIS A 200 21.05 -3.03 41.10
CA HIS A 200 20.74 -3.19 39.69
C HIS A 200 20.39 -4.65 39.43
N GLU A 201 19.26 -4.91 38.76
CA GLU A 201 18.98 -6.23 38.19
C GLU A 201 18.46 -6.07 36.76
N ASN A 202 18.91 -6.97 35.87
CA ASN A 202 18.31 -7.10 34.55
C ASN A 202 17.16 -8.11 34.62
N ILE A 203 15.93 -7.63 34.42
CA ILE A 203 14.72 -8.45 34.43
C ILE A 203 14.09 -8.43 33.05
N ALA A 204 13.98 -9.61 32.45
CA ALA A 204 13.37 -9.79 31.14
C ALA A 204 13.95 -8.90 30.03
N GLY A 205 15.23 -8.51 30.13
CA GLY A 205 15.92 -7.64 29.17
C GLY A 205 15.97 -6.16 29.55
N TYR A 206 15.29 -5.74 30.62
CA TYR A 206 15.27 -4.35 31.10
C TYR A 206 16.19 -4.14 32.29
N ASP A 207 16.94 -3.03 32.30
CA ASP A 207 17.76 -2.61 33.44
C ASP A 207 16.90 -1.86 34.46
N ILE A 208 16.76 -2.42 35.66
CA ILE A 208 15.93 -1.87 36.72
C ILE A 208 16.81 -1.53 37.91
N VAL A 209 16.58 -0.35 38.48
CA VAL A 209 17.37 0.16 39.60
C VAL A 209 16.48 0.39 40.82
N ILE A 210 16.94 -0.07 41.98
CA ILE A 210 16.35 0.27 43.28
C ILE A 210 17.38 1.01 44.12
N CYS A 211 17.07 2.25 44.49
CA CYS A 211 17.89 3.08 45.37
C CYS A 211 17.26 3.15 46.77
N THR A 212 18.09 3.01 47.81
CA THR A 212 17.63 3.03 49.20
C THR A 212 18.34 4.09 50.01
N ALA A 213 17.64 4.77 50.91
CA ALA A 213 18.25 5.71 51.84
C ALA A 213 17.49 5.79 53.16
N LYS A 214 18.13 6.37 54.16
CA LYS A 214 17.51 6.77 55.42
C LYS A 214 17.71 8.27 55.60
N ALA A 215 16.65 8.97 55.95
CA ALA A 215 16.70 10.39 56.28
C ALA A 215 16.24 10.59 57.73
N ASP A 216 17.08 11.24 58.53
CA ASP A 216 16.81 11.51 59.94
C ASP A 216 15.85 12.71 60.14
N GLU A 217 15.64 13.50 59.09
CA GLU A 217 14.73 14.65 59.04
C GLU A 217 13.63 14.43 57.99
N MET A 218 12.49 15.13 58.14
CA MET A 218 11.42 15.11 57.13
C MET A 218 11.90 15.79 55.85
N VAL A 219 11.92 15.04 54.74
CA VAL A 219 12.29 15.55 53.42
C VAL A 219 11.02 15.81 52.62
N SER A 220 10.81 17.05 52.17
CA SER A 220 9.75 17.39 51.21
C SER A 220 10.15 16.97 49.79
N GLU A 221 9.15 16.58 48.99
CA GLU A 221 9.30 16.32 47.54
C GLU A 221 10.39 15.29 47.17
N ILE A 222 10.41 14.13 47.82
CA ILE A 222 11.31 13.02 47.46
C ILE A 222 11.19 12.65 45.97
N SER A 223 10.01 12.83 45.37
CA SER A 223 9.77 12.67 43.93
C SER A 223 10.67 13.51 43.04
N ALA A 224 11.04 14.73 43.44
CA ALA A 224 11.95 15.59 42.68
C ALA A 224 13.36 15.00 42.65
N VAL A 225 13.82 14.45 43.78
CA VAL A 225 15.11 13.74 43.90
C VAL A 225 15.10 12.48 43.03
N THR A 226 14.02 11.69 43.08
CA THR A 226 13.85 10.50 42.23
C THR A 226 13.87 10.83 40.74
N SER A 227 13.23 11.93 40.33
CA SER A 227 13.25 12.36 38.92
C SER A 227 14.67 12.73 38.47
N GLN A 228 15.44 13.45 39.29
CA GLN A 228 16.85 13.73 38.97
C GLN A 228 17.70 12.45 38.91
N LEU A 229 17.48 11.50 39.83
CA LEU A 229 18.17 10.20 39.79
C LEU A 229 17.88 9.42 38.51
N ARG A 230 16.62 9.40 38.08
CA ARG A 230 16.23 8.74 36.83
C ARG A 230 16.97 9.36 35.65
N ASP A 231 16.99 10.69 35.57
CA ASP A 231 17.64 11.40 34.47
C ASP A 231 19.17 11.20 34.48
N MET A 232 19.77 10.96 35.66
CA MET A 232 21.20 10.66 35.80
C MET A 232 21.58 9.21 35.48
N LEU A 233 20.73 8.25 35.88
CA LEU A 233 21.03 6.81 35.78
C LEU A 233 20.44 6.15 34.52
N ASP A 234 19.45 6.79 33.89
CA ASP A 234 18.73 6.34 32.70
C ASP A 234 18.22 4.88 32.71
N PRO A 235 17.57 4.40 33.80
CA PRO A 235 17.09 3.01 33.85
C PRO A 235 15.73 2.83 33.15
N ALA A 236 15.38 1.58 32.83
CA ALA A 236 14.04 1.22 32.36
C ALA A 236 12.98 1.48 33.44
N ALA A 237 13.34 1.24 34.70
CA ALA A 237 12.56 1.67 35.86
C ALA A 237 13.47 1.97 37.07
N LEU A 238 13.08 2.97 37.86
CA LEU A 238 13.73 3.40 39.08
C LEU A 238 12.75 3.35 40.25
N PHE A 239 13.13 2.65 41.31
CA PHE A 239 12.40 2.62 42.58
C PHE A 239 13.26 3.23 43.67
N THR A 240 12.70 4.17 44.42
CA THR A 240 13.39 4.85 45.53
C THR A 240 12.67 4.53 46.83
N VAL A 241 13.39 3.95 47.78
CA VAL A 241 12.86 3.53 49.08
C VAL A 241 13.58 4.32 50.17
N VAL A 242 12.88 5.29 50.77
CA VAL A 242 13.46 6.22 51.75
C VAL A 242 12.82 5.99 53.12
N THR A 243 13.60 5.57 54.11
CA THR A 243 13.13 5.51 55.51
C THR A 243 13.08 6.92 56.09
N LEU A 244 11.88 7.35 56.49
CA LEU A 244 11.63 8.58 57.26
C LEU A 244 11.34 8.21 58.72
N PRO A 245 11.40 9.18 59.66
CA PRO A 245 11.19 8.88 61.09
C PRO A 245 9.87 8.20 61.44
N SER A 246 8.81 8.40 60.64
CA SER A 246 7.46 7.87 60.92
C SER A 246 6.96 6.81 59.92
N ARG A 247 7.67 6.61 58.80
CA ARG A 247 7.24 5.73 57.70
C ARG A 247 8.35 5.48 56.69
N VAL A 248 8.19 4.51 55.81
CA VAL A 248 9.00 4.36 54.59
C VAL A 248 8.23 4.98 53.41
N GLN A 249 8.92 5.84 52.66
CA GLN A 249 8.39 6.42 51.42
C GLN A 249 8.95 5.65 50.21
N LEU A 250 8.05 5.09 49.41
CA LEU A 250 8.35 4.51 48.10
C LEU A 250 7.97 5.51 47.01
N VAL A 251 8.88 5.75 46.07
CA VAL A 251 8.61 6.50 44.84
C VAL A 251 9.08 5.66 43.65
N CYS A 252 8.19 5.45 42.70
CA CYS A 252 8.40 4.61 41.52
C CYS A 252 8.40 5.49 40.26
N ARG A 253 9.33 5.24 39.34
CA ARG A 253 9.39 5.82 38.00
C ARG A 253 9.68 4.73 36.99
N SER A 254 8.94 4.72 35.88
CA SER A 254 9.21 3.87 34.74
C SER A 254 9.36 4.74 33.49
N THR A 255 10.33 4.38 32.63
CA THR A 255 10.49 4.99 31.30
C THR A 255 9.73 4.21 30.23
N LEU A 256 9.32 2.97 30.52
CA LEU A 256 8.66 2.06 29.59
C LEU A 256 7.34 1.52 30.17
N ASP A 257 6.32 1.35 29.31
CA ASP A 257 5.02 0.83 29.74
C ASP A 257 5.07 -0.68 30.05
N ALA A 258 6.16 -1.36 29.69
CA ALA A 258 6.43 -2.77 30.04
C ALA A 258 6.63 -3.00 31.56
N ILE A 259 6.85 -1.92 32.33
CA ILE A 259 7.04 -1.95 33.78
C ILE A 259 6.01 -1.02 34.43
N ASP A 260 4.95 -1.58 35.02
CA ASP A 260 3.89 -0.80 35.67
C ASP A 260 4.31 -0.36 37.08
N ALA A 261 4.82 0.88 37.17
CA ALA A 261 5.19 1.53 38.43
C ALA A 261 4.00 1.68 39.39
N GLY A 262 2.80 1.90 38.85
CA GLY A 262 1.56 2.02 39.60
C GLY A 262 1.14 0.70 40.25
N ALA A 263 1.28 -0.43 39.55
CA ALA A 263 1.02 -1.75 40.10
C ALA A 263 1.95 -2.07 41.28
N VAL A 264 3.23 -1.74 41.16
CA VAL A 264 4.20 -1.89 42.26
C VAL A 264 3.77 -1.08 43.47
N ALA A 265 3.43 0.20 43.29
CA ALA A 265 3.02 1.07 44.39
C ALA A 265 1.71 0.61 45.06
N ARG A 266 0.73 0.10 44.30
CA ARG A 266 -0.55 -0.42 44.82
C ARG A 266 -0.36 -1.59 45.78
N ASN A 267 0.64 -2.44 45.58
CA ASN A 267 0.96 -3.54 46.51
C ASN A 267 1.35 -3.04 47.91
N PHE A 268 1.81 -1.80 48.02
CA PHE A 268 2.20 -1.15 49.27
C PHE A 268 1.17 -0.11 49.75
N GLY A 269 -0.08 -0.18 49.25
CA GLY A 269 -1.15 0.77 49.61
C GLY A 269 -0.98 2.16 49.00
N GLY A 270 -0.13 2.29 47.97
CA GLY A 270 0.08 3.51 47.21
C GLY A 270 -0.81 3.67 45.98
N GLY A 271 -0.56 4.73 45.21
CA GLY A 271 -1.31 5.07 44.00
C GLY A 271 -0.45 5.81 42.97
N GLY A 272 -0.95 5.91 41.75
CA GLY A 272 -0.29 6.56 40.62
C GLY A 272 -0.58 5.90 39.28
N HIS A 273 0.09 6.38 38.24
CA HIS A 273 -0.02 5.90 36.86
C HIS A 273 1.10 4.89 36.53
N ILE A 274 0.99 4.27 35.36
CA ILE A 274 1.91 3.22 34.87
C ILE A 274 3.39 3.68 34.87
N ARG A 275 3.66 4.97 34.66
CA ARG A 275 5.03 5.53 34.62
C ARG A 275 5.49 6.21 35.91
N ALA A 276 4.58 6.56 36.82
CA ALA A 276 4.91 7.33 38.01
C ALA A 276 3.92 7.04 39.13
N ALA A 277 4.44 6.59 40.27
CA ALA A 277 3.61 6.26 41.43
C ALA A 277 4.37 6.45 42.74
N ALA A 278 3.63 6.45 43.86
CA ALA A 278 4.21 6.55 45.19
C ALA A 278 3.38 5.78 46.23
N ALA A 279 4.03 5.31 47.29
CA ALA A 279 3.39 4.65 48.43
C ALA A 279 4.02 5.09 49.75
N ALA A 280 3.22 5.14 50.81
CA ALA A 280 3.65 5.42 52.17
C ALA A 280 3.40 4.17 53.02
N VAL A 281 4.48 3.53 53.49
CA VAL A 281 4.44 2.23 54.18
C VAL A 281 4.79 2.43 55.65
N TYR A 282 3.97 1.91 56.57
CA TYR A 282 4.11 2.17 58.01
C TYR A 282 4.57 0.94 58.81
N ASP A 283 4.47 -0.25 58.22
CA ASP A 283 4.54 -1.54 58.90
C ASP A 283 5.67 -2.46 58.39
N LYS A 284 6.54 -1.97 57.50
CA LYS A 284 7.63 -2.73 56.89
C LYS A 284 8.94 -1.97 56.89
N GLU A 285 10.06 -2.69 56.95
CA GLU A 285 11.41 -2.12 56.81
C GLU A 285 11.86 -2.02 55.35
N ASN A 286 12.87 -1.18 55.07
CA ASN A 286 13.40 -0.98 53.71
C ASN A 286 13.78 -2.29 53.01
N GLN A 287 14.44 -3.22 53.72
CA GLN A 287 14.90 -4.48 53.11
C GLN A 287 13.75 -5.38 52.67
N GLU A 288 12.68 -5.43 53.45
CA GLU A 288 11.48 -6.22 53.13
C GLU A 288 10.78 -5.64 51.90
N ILE A 289 10.65 -4.31 51.83
CA ILE A 289 10.08 -3.61 50.68
C ILE A 289 10.90 -3.88 49.41
N VAL A 290 12.23 -3.80 49.48
CA VAL A 290 13.12 -4.07 48.33
C VAL A 290 12.96 -5.51 47.83
N GLN A 291 12.90 -6.49 48.74
CA GLN A 291 12.71 -7.90 48.37
C GLN A 291 11.36 -8.14 47.70
N GLU A 292 10.30 -7.53 48.21
CA GLU A 292 8.96 -7.63 47.62
C GLU A 292 8.87 -6.94 46.24
N ILE A 293 9.54 -5.79 46.06
CA ILE A 293 9.63 -5.13 44.74
C ILE A 293 10.31 -6.07 43.74
N TRP A 294 11.46 -6.65 44.10
CA TRP A 294 12.15 -7.59 43.21
C TRP A 294 11.31 -8.83 42.89
N ALA A 295 10.63 -9.40 43.88
CA ALA A 295 9.75 -10.55 43.68
C ALA A 295 8.56 -10.21 42.77
N HIS A 296 7.98 -9.02 42.91
CA HIS A 296 6.90 -8.58 42.05
C HIS A 296 7.37 -8.38 40.61
N LEU A 297 8.46 -7.64 40.39
CA LEU A 297 9.00 -7.34 39.06
C LEU A 297 9.38 -8.61 38.29
N LYS A 298 9.94 -9.62 38.97
CA LYS A 298 10.27 -10.93 38.35
C LYS A 298 9.06 -11.66 37.77
N ASN A 299 7.84 -11.34 38.25
CA ASN A 299 6.60 -11.99 37.82
C ASN A 299 5.72 -11.11 36.92
N THR A 300 5.93 -9.79 36.89
CA THR A 300 5.04 -8.85 36.18
C THR A 300 5.67 -8.16 34.98
N VAL A 301 6.99 -8.07 34.91
CA VAL A 301 7.69 -7.45 33.78
C VAL A 301 7.54 -8.36 32.56
N GLN A 302 6.93 -7.84 31.49
CA GLN A 302 6.85 -8.59 30.23
C GLN A 302 8.23 -8.69 29.58
N PRO A 303 8.57 -9.79 28.88
CA PRO A 303 9.84 -9.91 28.18
C PRO A 303 10.03 -8.80 27.16
N ALA A 304 11.20 -8.15 27.19
CA ALA A 304 11.65 -7.31 26.09
C ALA A 304 11.75 -8.15 24.82
N VAL A 305 11.36 -7.56 23.70
CA VAL A 305 11.59 -8.17 22.38
C VAL A 305 13.08 -8.44 22.25
N ARG A 306 13.42 -9.68 21.90
CA ARG A 306 14.81 -10.10 21.71
C ARG A 306 15.21 -9.86 20.27
N VAL A 307 16.51 -9.75 20.03
CA VAL A 307 17.05 -9.65 18.68
C VAL A 307 16.67 -10.86 17.82
N GLY A 308 16.52 -12.04 18.42
CA GLY A 308 15.99 -13.25 17.77
C GLY A 308 14.54 -13.12 17.27
N ASP A 309 13.72 -12.29 17.90
CA ASP A 309 12.34 -12.05 17.47
C ASP A 309 12.26 -11.09 16.27
N LEU A 310 13.32 -10.30 16.05
CA LEU A 310 13.43 -9.35 14.92
C LEU A 310 14.19 -9.91 13.73
N MET A 311 15.02 -10.95 13.93
CA MET A 311 15.97 -11.37 12.91
C MET A 311 15.32 -12.09 11.74
N SER A 312 15.81 -11.76 10.55
CA SER A 312 15.61 -12.60 9.37
C SER A 312 16.54 -13.81 9.45
N HIS A 313 15.95 -14.99 9.42
CA HIS A 313 16.68 -16.26 9.48
C HIS A 313 17.32 -16.58 8.11
N GLY A 314 18.43 -17.33 8.10
CA GLY A 314 19.07 -17.79 6.87
C GLY A 314 19.87 -16.70 6.14
N ALA A 315 20.50 -15.80 6.91
CA ALA A 315 21.33 -14.73 6.38
C ALA A 315 22.42 -15.27 5.44
N GLN A 316 22.49 -14.68 4.25
CA GLN A 316 23.46 -15.07 3.24
C GLN A 316 24.83 -14.48 3.58
N VAL A 317 25.83 -15.34 3.77
CA VAL A 317 27.22 -14.94 4.05
C VAL A 317 28.09 -14.99 2.80
N VAL A 318 29.18 -14.23 2.81
CA VAL A 318 30.22 -14.23 1.75
C VAL A 318 31.58 -14.53 2.38
N GLN A 319 32.48 -15.21 1.67
CA GLN A 319 33.82 -15.47 2.18
C GLN A 319 34.71 -14.25 1.92
N ALA A 320 35.64 -13.96 2.83
CA ALA A 320 36.54 -12.82 2.68
C ALA A 320 37.43 -12.92 1.43
N GLU A 321 37.81 -14.14 1.04
CA GLU A 321 38.67 -14.44 -0.11
C GLU A 321 37.89 -14.57 -1.44
N ASP A 322 36.56 -14.51 -1.41
CA ASP A 322 35.75 -14.57 -2.64
C ASP A 322 36.12 -13.39 -3.56
N LYS A 323 36.25 -13.66 -4.87
CA LYS A 323 36.38 -12.59 -5.86
C LYS A 323 35.05 -11.86 -5.99
N LEU A 324 35.10 -10.53 -5.88
CA LEU A 324 33.89 -9.70 -5.90
C LEU A 324 33.09 -9.88 -7.20
N HIS A 325 33.78 -10.01 -8.33
CA HIS A 325 33.16 -10.22 -9.64
C HIS A 325 32.32 -11.51 -9.73
N ASP A 326 32.76 -12.57 -9.05
CA ASP A 326 32.11 -13.88 -9.13
C ASP A 326 30.84 -13.91 -8.28
N ILE A 327 30.84 -13.17 -7.16
CA ILE A 327 29.72 -13.16 -6.21
C ILE A 327 28.72 -12.02 -6.46
N ILE A 328 29.11 -10.90 -7.08
CA ILE A 328 28.22 -9.73 -7.20
C ILE A 328 26.91 -10.06 -7.90
N MET A 329 26.92 -10.91 -8.92
CA MET A 329 25.70 -11.30 -9.63
C MET A 329 24.76 -12.08 -8.71
N ARG A 330 25.31 -12.92 -7.81
CA ARG A 330 24.57 -13.60 -6.74
C ARG A 330 23.99 -12.59 -5.74
N LEU A 331 24.79 -11.62 -5.29
CA LEU A 331 24.36 -10.61 -4.31
C LEU A 331 23.28 -9.68 -4.88
N ARG A 332 23.42 -9.24 -6.14
CA ARG A 332 22.39 -8.45 -6.85
C ARG A 332 21.07 -9.21 -7.01
N ARG A 333 21.14 -10.53 -7.22
CA ARG A 333 19.97 -11.41 -7.33
C ARG A 333 19.24 -11.59 -6.01
N ILE A 334 19.95 -11.63 -4.88
CA ILE A 334 19.36 -11.75 -3.54
C ILE A 334 18.78 -10.40 -3.08
N GLY A 335 19.48 -9.29 -3.38
CA GLY A 335 18.97 -7.94 -3.17
C GLY A 335 18.99 -7.45 -1.72
N HIS A 336 19.66 -8.16 -0.80
CA HIS A 336 19.93 -7.63 0.55
C HIS A 336 20.95 -6.48 0.46
N GLU A 337 20.80 -5.48 1.33
CA GLU A 337 21.69 -4.32 1.35
C GLU A 337 23.08 -4.64 1.92
N GLY A 338 23.18 -5.59 2.85
CA GLY A 338 24.41 -5.98 3.53
C GLY A 338 24.52 -7.48 3.72
N TYR A 339 25.74 -8.00 3.56
CA TYR A 339 26.07 -9.41 3.66
C TYR A 339 27.21 -9.59 4.68
N PRO A 340 27.04 -10.43 5.72
CA PRO A 340 28.11 -10.74 6.65
C PRO A 340 29.27 -11.41 5.90
N VAL A 341 30.48 -10.92 6.12
CA VAL A 341 31.71 -11.51 5.59
C VAL A 341 32.32 -12.39 6.65
N VAL A 342 32.58 -13.64 6.29
CA VAL A 342 33.12 -14.65 7.20
C VAL A 342 34.49 -15.16 6.74
N GLU A 343 35.30 -15.57 7.70
CA GLU A 343 36.56 -16.31 7.53
C GLU A 343 36.60 -17.41 8.59
N ASN A 344 36.66 -18.69 8.18
CA ASN A 344 36.56 -19.84 9.09
C ASN A 344 35.34 -19.80 10.03
N ASP A 345 34.16 -19.43 9.50
CA ASP A 345 32.88 -19.22 10.21
C ASP A 345 32.82 -18.00 11.16
N ASP A 346 33.94 -17.30 11.40
CA ASP A 346 33.97 -16.07 12.19
C ASP A 346 33.62 -14.84 11.33
N VAL A 347 32.79 -13.93 11.85
CA VAL A 347 32.45 -12.67 11.18
C VAL A 347 33.64 -11.72 11.25
N VAL A 348 34.18 -11.34 10.09
CA VAL A 348 35.34 -10.44 9.95
C VAL A 348 34.99 -9.10 9.31
N GLY A 349 33.80 -8.97 8.74
CA GLY A 349 33.32 -7.72 8.16
C GLY A 349 31.89 -7.77 7.64
N LEU A 350 31.49 -6.69 6.97
CA LEU A 350 30.20 -6.54 6.31
C LEU A 350 30.42 -5.99 4.90
N LEU A 351 29.91 -6.69 3.90
CA LEU A 351 29.92 -6.23 2.51
C LEU A 351 28.55 -5.65 2.16
N THR A 352 28.49 -4.34 1.87
CA THR A 352 27.26 -3.74 1.36
C THR A 352 27.18 -3.83 -0.16
N LEU A 353 25.96 -3.97 -0.70
CA LEU A 353 25.76 -4.01 -2.16
C LEU A 353 26.22 -2.70 -2.82
N ARG A 354 26.11 -1.57 -2.09
CA ARG A 354 26.58 -0.25 -2.53
C ARG A 354 28.10 -0.22 -2.68
N ASP A 355 28.83 -0.68 -1.68
CA ASP A 355 30.31 -0.71 -1.70
C ASP A 355 30.81 -1.67 -2.79
N ALA A 356 30.15 -2.83 -2.90
CA ALA A 356 30.43 -3.82 -3.94
C ALA A 356 30.21 -3.26 -5.37
N ASN A 357 29.10 -2.55 -5.61
CA ASN A 357 28.82 -1.92 -6.91
C ASN A 357 29.83 -0.81 -7.24
N ARG A 358 30.15 0.03 -6.26
CA ARG A 358 31.13 1.12 -6.43
C ARG A 358 32.52 0.58 -6.78
N ALA A 359 32.96 -0.52 -6.15
CA ALA A 359 34.23 -1.16 -6.47
C ALA A 359 34.30 -1.66 -7.92
N LEU A 360 33.19 -2.18 -8.45
CA LEU A 360 33.11 -2.67 -9.83
C LEU A 360 33.04 -1.56 -10.88
N GLU A 361 32.40 -0.43 -10.58
CA GLU A 361 32.37 0.75 -11.47
C GLU A 361 33.77 1.30 -11.75
N HIS A 362 34.71 1.12 -10.82
CA HIS A 362 36.12 1.50 -10.99
C HIS A 362 36.97 0.47 -11.75
N ALA A 363 36.35 -0.53 -12.38
CA ALA A 363 36.99 -1.54 -13.25
C ALA A 363 38.07 -2.39 -12.56
N LEU A 364 37.93 -2.66 -11.27
CA LEU A 364 38.83 -3.52 -10.51
C LEU A 364 38.42 -4.99 -10.67
N GLN A 365 39.01 -5.70 -11.64
CA GLN A 365 38.62 -7.09 -11.98
C GLN A 365 39.09 -8.16 -10.99
N ASP A 366 40.09 -7.87 -10.15
CA ASP A 366 40.71 -8.83 -9.21
C ASP A 366 40.54 -8.48 -7.73
N VAL A 367 39.57 -7.63 -7.40
CA VAL A 367 39.30 -7.22 -6.02
C VAL A 367 38.52 -8.31 -5.27
N THR A 368 38.99 -8.63 -4.07
CA THR A 368 38.33 -9.59 -3.18
C THR A 368 37.28 -8.91 -2.31
N VAL A 369 36.42 -9.69 -1.65
CA VAL A 369 35.47 -9.15 -0.67
C VAL A 369 36.20 -8.42 0.46
N ARG A 370 37.32 -8.98 0.95
CA ARG A 370 38.13 -8.41 2.02
C ARG A 370 38.60 -6.98 1.71
N ASP A 371 38.89 -6.68 0.45
CA ASP A 371 39.39 -5.37 0.02
C ASP A 371 38.30 -4.28 0.03
N VAL A 372 37.01 -4.66 0.02
CA VAL A 372 35.87 -3.75 -0.13
C VAL A 372 34.99 -3.70 1.12
N MET A 373 34.97 -4.77 1.90
CA MET A 373 34.13 -4.87 3.08
C MET A 373 34.46 -3.79 4.13
N GLN A 374 33.46 -3.47 4.94
CA GLN A 374 33.68 -2.75 6.19
C GLN A 374 34.19 -3.76 7.22
N ALA A 375 35.45 -3.65 7.63
CA ALA A 375 36.06 -4.57 8.59
C ALA A 375 35.46 -4.40 10.00
N GLY A 376 35.24 -5.52 10.70
CA GLY A 376 34.73 -5.53 12.07
C GLY A 376 34.16 -6.87 12.49
N THR A 377 34.15 -7.12 13.80
CA THR A 377 33.64 -8.36 14.41
C THR A 377 32.36 -8.07 15.21
N PHE A 378 31.45 -7.28 14.65
CA PHE A 378 30.26 -6.81 15.35
C PHE A 378 29.12 -7.81 15.18
N THR A 379 28.79 -8.54 16.24
CA THR A 379 27.74 -9.56 16.23
C THR A 379 26.95 -9.55 17.54
N LEU A 380 25.72 -10.08 17.52
CA LEU A 380 24.90 -10.29 18.72
C LEU A 380 24.38 -11.73 18.80
N SER A 381 23.94 -12.14 19.98
CA SER A 381 23.22 -13.41 20.17
C SER A 381 21.71 -13.22 19.99
N PRO A 382 20.94 -14.29 19.71
CA PRO A 382 19.48 -14.21 19.62
C PRO A 382 18.82 -13.67 20.89
N ASP A 383 19.45 -13.91 22.04
CA ASP A 383 18.97 -13.46 23.36
C ASP A 383 19.35 -12.01 23.70
N SER A 384 20.09 -11.33 22.83
CA SER A 384 20.46 -9.92 23.03
C SER A 384 19.22 -9.01 22.98
N SER A 385 19.28 -7.86 23.65
CA SER A 385 18.18 -6.87 23.65
C SER A 385 18.21 -5.96 22.43
N VAL A 386 17.06 -5.37 22.07
CA VAL A 386 16.98 -4.36 20.99
C VAL A 386 17.85 -3.13 21.31
N MET A 387 17.93 -2.71 22.57
CA MET A 387 18.84 -1.61 22.97
C MET A 387 20.32 -1.94 22.67
N ALA A 388 20.77 -3.17 22.93
CA ALA A 388 22.12 -3.59 22.60
C ALA A 388 22.37 -3.58 21.08
N LEU A 389 21.35 -3.94 20.28
CA LEU A 389 21.36 -3.83 18.83
C LEU A 389 21.53 -2.37 18.37
N GLU A 390 20.74 -1.44 18.93
CA GLU A 390 20.82 -0.01 18.61
C GLU A 390 22.20 0.58 18.91
N GLN A 391 22.70 0.34 20.13
CA GLN A 391 24.01 0.81 20.54
C GLN A 391 25.11 0.23 19.67
N LEU A 392 25.03 -1.06 19.32
CA LEU A 392 26.01 -1.70 18.45
C LEU A 392 25.95 -1.13 17.03
N MET A 393 24.77 -0.89 16.46
CA MET A 393 24.60 -0.26 15.15
C MET A 393 25.17 1.17 15.12
N VAL A 394 24.95 1.97 16.17
CA VAL A 394 25.50 3.33 16.28
C VAL A 394 27.02 3.29 16.42
N LYS A 395 27.55 2.42 17.30
CA LYS A 395 28.99 2.32 17.58
C LYS A 395 29.78 1.76 16.40
N SER A 396 29.26 0.74 15.73
CA SER A 396 29.90 0.10 14.56
C SER A 396 29.68 0.88 13.27
N ASN A 397 28.64 1.73 13.23
CA ASN A 397 28.07 2.30 12.01
C ASN A 397 27.59 1.26 10.99
N TRP A 398 27.41 -0.01 11.39
CA TRP A 398 26.81 -1.04 10.55
C TRP A 398 25.29 -0.90 10.55
N GLY A 399 24.70 -0.88 9.35
CA GLY A 399 23.25 -0.86 9.18
C GLY A 399 22.59 -2.23 9.33
N GLN A 400 23.41 -3.30 9.37
CA GLN A 400 22.98 -4.67 9.49
C GLN A 400 23.93 -5.39 10.47
N ILE A 401 23.36 -6.04 11.49
CA ILE A 401 24.10 -6.76 12.52
C ILE A 401 23.86 -8.27 12.34
N PRO A 402 24.92 -9.06 12.07
CA PRO A 402 24.84 -10.52 12.03
C PRO A 402 24.55 -11.09 13.42
N ILE A 403 23.65 -12.08 13.46
CA ILE A 403 23.27 -12.77 14.69
C ILE A 403 23.92 -14.15 14.70
N VAL A 404 24.68 -14.42 15.75
CA VAL A 404 25.53 -15.60 15.89
C VAL A 404 25.05 -16.46 17.05
N HIS A 405 24.94 -17.77 16.79
CA HIS A 405 24.69 -18.79 17.81
C HIS A 405 25.60 -19.99 17.53
N ASP A 406 26.24 -20.52 18.57
CA ASP A 406 27.23 -21.61 18.46
C ASP A 406 28.33 -21.39 17.40
N GLY A 407 28.81 -20.14 17.30
CA GLY A 407 29.86 -19.76 16.35
C GLY A 407 29.42 -19.67 14.88
N LYS A 408 28.10 -19.76 14.59
CA LYS A 408 27.57 -19.64 13.22
C LYS A 408 26.61 -18.47 13.11
N VAL A 409 26.65 -17.78 11.97
CA VAL A 409 25.65 -16.77 11.62
C VAL A 409 24.33 -17.46 11.31
N ILE A 410 23.32 -17.25 12.16
CA ILE A 410 21.99 -17.84 12.01
C ILE A 410 20.97 -16.85 11.42
N GLY A 411 21.25 -15.55 11.52
CA GLY A 411 20.35 -14.50 11.06
C GLY A 411 21.03 -13.14 10.96
N ILE A 412 20.25 -12.14 10.57
CA ILE A 412 20.68 -10.74 10.48
C ILE A 412 19.53 -9.83 10.89
N VAL A 413 19.86 -8.72 11.56
CA VAL A 413 18.88 -7.66 11.86
C VAL A 413 19.34 -6.37 11.21
N THR A 414 18.42 -5.70 10.51
CA THR A 414 18.67 -4.48 9.76
C THR A 414 18.07 -3.25 10.45
N ARG A 415 18.50 -2.05 10.06
CA ARG A 415 17.85 -0.79 10.47
C ARG A 415 16.36 -0.77 10.15
N THR A 416 15.92 -1.40 9.06
CA THR A 416 14.51 -1.48 8.71
C THR A 416 13.73 -2.30 9.73
N ASP A 417 14.29 -3.40 10.23
CA ASP A 417 13.66 -4.22 11.26
C ASP A 417 13.55 -3.46 12.58
N LEU A 418 14.58 -2.67 12.93
CA LEU A 418 14.55 -1.76 14.08
C LEU A 418 13.46 -0.68 13.93
N ILE A 419 13.36 -0.05 12.77
CA ILE A 419 12.34 0.98 12.49
C ILE A 419 10.92 0.39 12.55
N GLN A 420 10.73 -0.82 12.01
CA GLN A 420 9.45 -1.53 12.10
C GLN A 420 9.11 -1.89 13.54
N HIS A 421 10.09 -2.35 14.32
CA HIS A 421 9.93 -2.60 15.74
C HIS A 421 9.52 -1.32 16.48
N TRP A 422 10.24 -0.21 16.27
CA TRP A 422 9.91 1.10 16.86
C TRP A 422 8.49 1.56 16.52
N ALA A 423 8.07 1.39 15.27
CA ALA A 423 6.71 1.72 14.83
C ALA A 423 5.63 0.87 15.51
N ASN A 424 5.97 -0.35 15.95
CA ASN A 424 5.04 -1.28 16.61
C ASN A 424 5.04 -1.15 18.15
N THR A 425 6.14 -0.71 18.78
CA THR A 425 6.27 -0.64 20.25
C THR A 425 5.99 0.73 20.86
N HIS A 426 5.97 1.81 20.07
CA HIS A 426 5.49 3.10 20.56
C HIS A 426 3.96 3.15 20.45
N PRO A 427 3.25 3.69 21.48
CA PRO A 427 1.81 3.88 21.38
C PRO A 427 1.52 4.71 20.15
N GLN A 428 0.50 4.25 19.44
CA GLN A 428 0.19 4.62 18.08
C GLN A 428 0.31 6.15 17.86
N ILE A 429 1.25 6.58 17.01
CA ILE A 429 0.78 7.36 15.86
C ILE A 429 -0.27 6.43 15.30
N THR A 430 -1.56 6.74 15.49
CA THR A 430 -2.67 6.01 14.88
C THR A 430 -2.13 5.61 13.53
N GLU A 431 -1.80 4.31 13.31
CA GLU A 431 -1.32 3.86 12.01
C GLU A 431 -2.32 4.52 11.08
N PRO A 432 -1.94 5.39 10.13
CA PRO A 432 -2.92 6.04 9.26
C PRO A 432 -3.72 4.89 8.73
N THR A 433 -4.98 4.77 9.19
CA THR A 433 -5.67 3.50 9.35
C THR A 433 -5.45 2.73 8.08
N ARG A 434 -4.56 1.72 8.08
CA ARG A 434 -4.15 1.12 6.79
C ARG A 434 -5.44 0.68 6.15
N PRO A 435 -5.80 1.23 4.98
CA PRO A 435 -7.19 1.28 4.60
C PRO A 435 -7.71 -0.16 4.52
N VAL A 436 -8.73 -0.45 5.31
CA VAL A 436 -9.38 -1.76 5.33
C VAL A 436 -10.53 -1.67 4.34
N ILE A 437 -10.66 -2.67 3.48
CA ILE A 437 -11.84 -2.74 2.64
C ILE A 437 -12.98 -3.41 3.41
N ASN A 438 -14.15 -2.80 3.42
CA ASN A 438 -15.31 -3.40 4.07
C ASN A 438 -15.81 -4.59 3.23
N ALA A 439 -16.03 -5.75 3.86
CA ALA A 439 -16.64 -6.92 3.23
C ALA A 439 -17.99 -6.62 2.55
N GLN A 440 -18.75 -5.64 3.06
CA GLN A 440 -19.97 -5.15 2.40
C GLN A 440 -19.70 -4.52 1.03
N LYS A 441 -18.58 -3.80 0.86
CA LYS A 441 -18.15 -3.22 -0.42
C LYS A 441 -17.73 -4.33 -1.39
N VAL A 442 -17.01 -5.34 -0.89
CA VAL A 442 -16.66 -6.54 -1.66
C VAL A 442 -17.92 -7.26 -2.14
N ASN A 443 -18.88 -7.49 -1.25
CA ASN A 443 -20.16 -8.10 -1.58
C ASN A 443 -20.97 -7.28 -2.60
N ALA A 444 -20.99 -5.94 -2.47
CA ALA A 444 -21.72 -5.08 -3.39
C ALA A 444 -21.17 -5.13 -4.82
N LEU A 445 -19.85 -5.30 -4.98
CA LEU A 445 -19.18 -5.28 -6.29
C LEU A 445 -19.02 -6.67 -6.90
N LEU A 446 -18.66 -7.67 -6.09
CA LEU A 446 -18.35 -9.03 -6.55
C LEU A 446 -19.51 -10.02 -6.33
N GLY A 447 -20.49 -9.65 -5.49
CA GLY A 447 -21.61 -10.50 -5.11
C GLY A 447 -21.30 -11.46 -3.96
N LYS A 448 -22.37 -12.01 -3.37
CA LYS A 448 -22.29 -12.93 -2.21
C LYS A 448 -21.48 -14.19 -2.50
N THR A 449 -21.57 -14.70 -3.73
CA THR A 449 -20.89 -15.92 -4.17
C THR A 449 -19.38 -15.76 -4.15
N ALA A 450 -18.86 -14.68 -4.73
CA ALA A 450 -17.42 -14.41 -4.74
C ALA A 450 -16.90 -14.09 -3.33
N LEU A 451 -17.65 -13.33 -2.53
CA LEU A 451 -17.25 -13.07 -1.14
C LEU A 451 -17.16 -14.36 -0.32
N GLY A 452 -18.18 -15.22 -0.38
CA GLY A 452 -18.17 -16.49 0.34
C GLY A 452 -17.02 -17.40 -0.08
N LEU A 453 -16.65 -17.39 -1.36
CA LEU A 453 -15.48 -18.11 -1.87
C LEU A 453 -14.15 -17.59 -1.29
N ILE A 454 -13.97 -16.26 -1.25
CA ILE A 454 -12.79 -15.62 -0.64
C ILE A 454 -12.72 -15.95 0.86
N GLU A 455 -13.85 -15.92 1.56
CA GLU A 455 -13.93 -16.28 2.98
C GLU A 455 -13.57 -17.75 3.23
N LYS A 456 -14.00 -18.68 2.36
CA LYS A 456 -13.62 -20.10 2.46
C LYS A 456 -12.13 -20.32 2.24
N VAL A 457 -11.55 -19.64 1.24
CA VAL A 457 -10.09 -19.62 1.04
C VAL A 457 -9.37 -19.10 2.28
N ALA A 458 -9.89 -18.04 2.91
CA ALA A 458 -9.34 -17.48 4.14
C ALA A 458 -9.36 -18.48 5.29
N GLU A 459 -10.49 -19.15 5.51
CA GLU A 459 -10.67 -20.17 6.56
C GLU A 459 -9.64 -21.31 6.42
N GLU A 460 -9.47 -21.87 5.23
CA GLU A 460 -8.51 -22.95 4.99
C GLU A 460 -7.06 -22.50 5.11
N ALA A 461 -6.74 -21.29 4.61
CA ALA A 461 -5.41 -20.71 4.76
C ALA A 461 -5.02 -20.50 6.23
N GLN A 462 -5.97 -20.04 7.06
CA GLN A 462 -5.75 -19.82 8.48
C GLN A 462 -5.50 -21.13 9.24
N LYS A 463 -6.19 -22.23 8.89
CA LYS A 463 -5.95 -23.57 9.47
C LYS A 463 -4.52 -24.05 9.21
N GLN A 464 -3.95 -23.70 8.07
CA GLN A 464 -2.59 -24.05 7.68
C GLN A 464 -1.55 -22.98 8.06
N THR A 465 -1.96 -21.91 8.75
CA THR A 465 -1.10 -20.77 9.11
C THR A 465 -0.37 -20.12 7.91
N LEU A 466 -1.01 -20.15 6.73
CA LEU A 466 -0.46 -19.57 5.50
C LEU A 466 -0.86 -18.10 5.36
N GLY A 467 0.10 -17.27 4.92
CA GLY A 467 -0.18 -15.90 4.48
C GLY A 467 -0.80 -15.91 3.10
N VAL A 468 -2.02 -15.40 2.96
CA VAL A 468 -2.75 -15.38 1.67
C VAL A 468 -3.24 -13.98 1.39
N TYR A 469 -3.05 -13.55 0.14
CA TYR A 469 -3.35 -12.20 -0.31
C TYR A 469 -4.12 -12.26 -1.62
N LEU A 470 -5.20 -11.49 -1.72
CA LEU A 470 -5.81 -11.17 -3.00
C LEU A 470 -4.93 -10.13 -3.70
N VAL A 471 -4.59 -10.34 -4.97
CA VAL A 471 -3.63 -9.50 -5.70
C VAL A 471 -4.12 -9.17 -7.11
N GLY A 472 -3.43 -8.28 -7.82
CA GLY A 472 -3.63 -8.10 -9.25
C GLY A 472 -4.80 -7.18 -9.62
N GLY A 473 -5.39 -7.43 -10.79
CA GLY A 473 -6.37 -6.54 -11.39
C GLY A 473 -7.63 -6.38 -10.56
N ILE A 474 -8.05 -7.43 -9.86
CA ILE A 474 -9.23 -7.41 -8.99
C ILE A 474 -9.08 -6.43 -7.83
N VAL A 475 -7.89 -6.31 -7.22
CA VAL A 475 -7.67 -5.36 -6.12
C VAL A 475 -7.80 -3.93 -6.62
N ARG A 476 -7.13 -3.61 -7.73
CA ARG A 476 -7.23 -2.29 -8.37
C ARG A 476 -8.67 -1.95 -8.74
N ASP A 477 -9.34 -2.87 -9.43
CA ASP A 477 -10.69 -2.64 -9.95
C ASP A 477 -11.71 -2.50 -8.81
N LEU A 478 -11.56 -3.28 -7.73
CA LEU A 478 -12.36 -3.18 -6.51
C LEU A 478 -12.19 -1.82 -5.82
N LEU A 479 -10.97 -1.27 -5.79
CA LEU A 479 -10.69 0.06 -5.26
C LEU A 479 -11.21 1.19 -6.16
N LEU A 480 -11.32 0.94 -7.47
CA LEU A 480 -11.97 1.82 -8.45
C LEU A 480 -13.50 1.62 -8.55
N GLU A 481 -14.07 0.77 -7.69
CA GLU A 481 -15.51 0.45 -7.66
C GLU A 481 -16.03 -0.17 -8.97
N ARG A 482 -15.19 -0.99 -9.61
CA ARG A 482 -15.50 -1.75 -10.81
C ARG A 482 -15.58 -3.24 -10.48
N ALA A 483 -16.59 -3.93 -11.00
CA ALA A 483 -16.71 -5.37 -10.85
C ALA A 483 -15.64 -6.08 -11.69
N ASN A 484 -14.88 -6.98 -11.07
CA ASN A 484 -13.93 -7.86 -11.72
C ASN A 484 -13.99 -9.24 -11.06
N HIS A 485 -14.33 -10.27 -11.82
CA HIS A 485 -14.53 -11.63 -11.32
C HIS A 485 -13.32 -12.55 -11.55
N ASP A 486 -12.20 -11.98 -11.99
CA ASP A 486 -10.91 -12.67 -12.14
C ASP A 486 -10.19 -12.70 -10.78
N ILE A 487 -10.33 -13.79 -10.03
CA ILE A 487 -9.87 -13.89 -8.64
C ILE A 487 -8.47 -14.51 -8.60
N ASP A 488 -7.49 -13.67 -8.28
CA ASP A 488 -6.08 -14.04 -8.15
C ASP A 488 -5.62 -14.00 -6.68
N PHE A 489 -5.09 -15.12 -6.19
CA PHE A 489 -4.44 -15.20 -4.88
C PHE A 489 -2.94 -15.44 -4.99
N VAL A 490 -2.21 -14.79 -4.09
CA VAL A 490 -0.81 -15.11 -3.79
C VAL A 490 -0.71 -15.74 -2.41
N VAL A 491 -0.03 -16.87 -2.34
CA VAL A 491 0.22 -17.64 -1.12
C VAL A 491 1.69 -17.51 -0.74
N GLU A 492 1.99 -17.02 0.46
CA GLU A 492 3.32 -17.09 1.07
C GLU A 492 3.59 -18.53 1.53
N GLY A 493 3.95 -19.39 0.57
CA GLY A 493 4.10 -20.83 0.74
C GLY A 493 3.93 -21.57 -0.58
N ASP A 494 3.58 -22.86 -0.51
CA ASP A 494 3.29 -23.68 -1.68
C ASP A 494 1.83 -23.52 -2.11
N ALA A 495 1.61 -22.76 -3.18
CA ALA A 495 0.29 -22.51 -3.73
C ALA A 495 -0.31 -23.74 -4.45
N ILE A 496 0.53 -24.64 -4.97
CA ILE A 496 0.07 -25.86 -5.63
C ILE A 496 -0.49 -26.81 -4.58
N ALA A 497 0.27 -27.04 -3.50
CA ALA A 497 -0.19 -27.84 -2.38
C ALA A 497 -1.47 -27.27 -1.76
N PHE A 498 -1.56 -25.93 -1.64
CA PHE A 498 -2.77 -25.28 -1.14
C PHE A 498 -3.97 -25.47 -2.08
N ALA A 499 -3.80 -25.32 -3.39
CA ALA A 499 -4.87 -25.57 -4.36
C ALA A 499 -5.32 -27.03 -4.39
N GLU A 500 -4.39 -28.00 -4.30
CA GLU A 500 -4.70 -29.43 -4.19
C GLU A 500 -5.47 -29.74 -2.90
N HIS A 501 -5.16 -29.06 -1.79
CA HIS A 501 -5.94 -29.16 -0.55
C HIS A 501 -7.37 -28.62 -0.72
N MET A 502 -7.54 -27.48 -1.40
CA MET A 502 -8.86 -26.94 -1.71
C MET A 502 -9.68 -27.92 -2.56
N GLN A 503 -9.04 -28.54 -3.57
CA GLN A 503 -9.66 -29.57 -4.40
C GLN A 503 -10.06 -30.81 -3.59
N ALA A 504 -9.19 -31.31 -2.74
CA ALA A 504 -9.48 -32.49 -1.91
C ALA A 504 -10.62 -32.24 -0.92
N THR A 505 -10.76 -30.99 -0.46
CA THR A 505 -11.76 -30.60 0.54
C THR A 505 -13.12 -30.32 -0.09
N TYR A 506 -13.14 -29.62 -1.23
CA TYR A 506 -14.38 -29.09 -1.82
C TYR A 506 -14.73 -29.63 -3.21
N GLY A 507 -13.85 -30.38 -3.87
CA GLY A 507 -14.07 -30.90 -5.22
C GLY A 507 -13.49 -30.03 -6.34
N GLY A 508 -13.93 -30.27 -7.57
CA GLY A 508 -13.43 -29.59 -8.77
C GLY A 508 -12.13 -30.19 -9.32
N SER A 509 -11.46 -29.43 -10.18
CA SER A 509 -10.20 -29.85 -10.81
C SER A 509 -9.11 -28.79 -10.69
N VAL A 510 -7.87 -29.22 -10.46
CA VAL A 510 -6.71 -28.34 -10.38
C VAL A 510 -5.76 -28.62 -11.55
N HIS A 511 -5.37 -27.56 -12.25
CA HIS A 511 -4.29 -27.58 -13.22
C HIS A 511 -3.11 -26.79 -12.68
N SER A 512 -2.04 -27.49 -12.31
CA SER A 512 -0.83 -26.89 -11.78
C SER A 512 0.26 -26.74 -12.83
N TYR A 513 1.09 -25.70 -12.68
CA TYR A 513 2.26 -25.44 -13.49
C TYR A 513 3.47 -25.24 -12.59
N ALA A 514 4.09 -26.38 -12.24
CA ALA A 514 5.18 -26.47 -11.26
C ALA A 514 6.36 -25.50 -11.48
N PRO A 515 6.85 -25.23 -12.71
CA PRO A 515 7.99 -24.33 -12.92
C PRO A 515 7.76 -22.89 -12.43
N PHE A 516 6.50 -22.48 -12.29
CA PHE A 516 6.12 -21.13 -11.86
C PHE A 516 5.40 -21.12 -10.51
N GLY A 517 5.17 -22.28 -9.90
CA GLY A 517 4.44 -22.39 -8.63
C GLY A 517 3.01 -21.85 -8.71
N THR A 518 2.33 -22.08 -9.84
CA THR A 518 0.95 -21.59 -10.08
C THR A 518 -0.01 -22.76 -10.22
N ALA A 519 -1.23 -22.60 -9.71
CA ALA A 519 -2.31 -23.57 -9.83
C ALA A 519 -3.63 -22.87 -10.15
N LYS A 520 -4.35 -23.40 -11.14
CA LYS A 520 -5.70 -22.97 -11.51
C LYS A 520 -6.71 -23.97 -10.98
N TRP A 521 -7.60 -23.53 -10.10
CA TRP A 521 -8.66 -24.37 -9.54
C TRP A 521 -9.98 -24.07 -10.26
N HIS A 522 -10.46 -25.04 -11.03
CA HIS A 522 -11.75 -24.98 -11.72
C HIS A 522 -12.87 -25.47 -10.81
N LEU A 523 -13.94 -24.67 -10.76
CA LEU A 523 -15.10 -24.89 -9.90
C LEU A 523 -16.23 -25.50 -10.71
N ASP A 524 -16.79 -26.61 -10.23
CA ASP A 524 -17.99 -27.24 -10.81
C ASP A 524 -19.22 -27.06 -9.89
N ALA A 525 -20.38 -27.56 -10.34
CA ALA A 525 -21.63 -27.43 -9.61
C ALA A 525 -21.59 -28.15 -8.24
N ASP A 526 -20.90 -29.29 -8.17
CA ASP A 526 -20.76 -30.08 -6.95
C ASP A 526 -19.87 -29.33 -5.93
N THR A 527 -18.82 -28.65 -6.43
CA THR A 527 -17.95 -27.77 -5.63
C THR A 527 -18.73 -26.60 -5.04
N ALA A 528 -19.67 -26.03 -5.80
CA ALA A 528 -20.56 -24.97 -5.32
C ALA A 528 -21.37 -25.40 -4.09
N GLU A 529 -21.92 -26.63 -4.13
CA GLU A 529 -22.71 -27.22 -3.06
C GLU A 529 -21.82 -27.50 -1.83
N ALA A 530 -20.63 -28.08 -2.03
CA ALA A 530 -19.67 -28.36 -0.96
C ALA A 530 -19.20 -27.09 -0.23
N LEU A 531 -19.06 -25.98 -0.95
CA LEU A 531 -18.72 -24.67 -0.38
C LEU A 531 -19.90 -24.00 0.36
N GLY A 532 -21.11 -24.55 0.24
CA GLY A 532 -22.33 -23.99 0.85
C GLY A 532 -22.85 -22.74 0.12
N ILE A 533 -22.50 -22.54 -1.15
CA ILE A 533 -22.85 -21.36 -1.93
C ILE A 533 -24.08 -21.66 -2.81
N ALA A 534 -25.29 -21.45 -2.27
CA ALA A 534 -26.53 -21.74 -2.99
C ALA A 534 -26.87 -20.69 -4.07
N ASN A 535 -27.22 -21.15 -5.28
CA ASN A 535 -27.92 -20.39 -6.35
C ASN A 535 -27.24 -19.13 -6.94
N GLY A 536 -25.90 -19.05 -6.92
CA GLY A 536 -25.15 -17.95 -7.55
C GLY A 536 -24.28 -18.37 -8.73
N LYS A 537 -23.94 -17.43 -9.62
CA LYS A 537 -23.00 -17.66 -10.73
C LYS A 537 -21.57 -17.65 -10.17
N LEU A 538 -20.92 -18.81 -10.15
CA LEU A 538 -19.51 -18.95 -9.76
C LEU A 538 -18.57 -18.40 -10.86
N PRO A 539 -17.36 -17.97 -10.49
CA PRO A 539 -16.29 -17.80 -11.47
C PRO A 539 -15.87 -19.16 -12.04
N ASP A 540 -15.44 -19.20 -13.30
CA ASP A 540 -15.03 -20.44 -13.97
C ASP A 540 -13.80 -21.09 -13.31
N HIS A 541 -12.96 -20.28 -12.67
CA HIS A 541 -11.77 -20.70 -11.94
C HIS A 541 -11.28 -19.65 -10.94
N ILE A 542 -10.37 -20.08 -10.06
CA ILE A 542 -9.54 -19.24 -9.20
C ILE A 542 -8.07 -19.54 -9.51
N ASP A 543 -7.25 -18.51 -9.55
CA ASP A 543 -5.80 -18.65 -9.74
C ASP A 543 -5.05 -18.48 -8.41
N PHE A 544 -4.17 -19.44 -8.11
CA PHE A 544 -3.25 -19.41 -6.97
C PHE A 544 -1.81 -19.35 -7.47
N ALA A 545 -1.01 -18.46 -6.91
CA ALA A 545 0.41 -18.35 -7.20
C ALA A 545 1.23 -18.32 -5.90
N SER A 546 2.34 -19.06 -5.86
CA SER A 546 3.30 -18.92 -4.77
C SER A 546 3.96 -17.55 -4.84
N ALA A 547 4.07 -16.88 -3.68
CA ALA A 547 4.80 -15.63 -3.55
C ALA A 547 6.24 -15.86 -3.99
N ARG A 548 6.68 -15.07 -4.97
CA ARG A 548 7.94 -15.34 -5.66
C ARG A 548 8.68 -14.08 -6.04
N ASN A 549 10.00 -14.19 -6.07
CA ASN A 549 10.88 -13.18 -6.68
C ASN A 549 11.25 -13.61 -8.10
N GLU A 550 11.39 -12.65 -9.02
CA GLU A 550 11.74 -12.89 -10.42
C GLU A 550 13.06 -12.18 -10.75
N TYR A 551 13.99 -12.91 -11.35
CA TYR A 551 15.25 -12.35 -11.86
C TYR A 551 15.41 -12.62 -13.35
N TYR A 552 15.72 -11.56 -14.11
CA TYR A 552 16.01 -11.61 -15.53
C TYR A 552 17.52 -11.77 -15.76
N LEU A 553 17.95 -12.90 -16.34
CA LEU A 553 19.37 -13.20 -16.56
C LEU A 553 20.06 -12.17 -17.47
N HIS A 554 19.30 -11.61 -18.41
CA HIS A 554 19.65 -10.50 -19.28
C HIS A 554 18.35 -9.82 -19.75
N PRO A 555 18.42 -8.55 -20.22
CA PRO A 555 17.25 -7.85 -20.75
C PRO A 555 16.50 -8.74 -21.75
N THR A 556 15.18 -8.81 -21.65
CA THR A 556 14.26 -9.59 -22.51
C THR A 556 14.20 -11.11 -22.32
N ALA A 557 15.00 -11.69 -21.42
CA ALA A 557 14.90 -13.12 -21.08
C ALA A 557 13.60 -13.46 -20.33
N LEU A 558 13.22 -14.74 -20.29
CA LEU A 558 12.23 -15.20 -19.32
C LEU A 558 12.83 -15.16 -17.90
N PRO A 559 12.06 -14.77 -16.87
CA PRO A 559 12.59 -14.68 -15.51
C PRO A 559 12.80 -16.07 -14.90
N THR A 560 13.79 -16.17 -14.00
CA THR A 560 13.92 -17.32 -13.08
C THR A 560 13.22 -17.01 -11.77
N VAL A 561 12.48 -17.99 -11.23
CA VAL A 561 11.55 -17.84 -10.09
C VAL A 561 12.15 -18.43 -8.80
N TYR A 562 12.01 -17.72 -7.68
CA TYR A 562 12.39 -18.19 -6.32
C TYR A 562 11.26 -17.92 -5.32
N SER A 563 11.14 -18.74 -4.28
CA SER A 563 10.24 -18.44 -3.15
C SER A 563 10.57 -17.09 -2.52
N GLY A 564 9.56 -16.29 -2.22
CA GLY A 564 9.72 -14.95 -1.64
C GLY A 564 8.53 -14.53 -0.79
N SER A 565 8.58 -13.32 -0.24
CA SER A 565 7.45 -12.70 0.47
C SER A 565 6.53 -11.97 -0.49
N ILE A 566 5.34 -11.60 -0.02
CA ILE A 566 4.37 -10.79 -0.76
C ILE A 566 5.00 -9.48 -1.25
N LYS A 567 5.86 -8.84 -0.44
CA LYS A 567 6.57 -7.61 -0.84
C LYS A 567 7.43 -7.82 -2.09
N LEU A 568 8.13 -8.96 -2.18
CA LEU A 568 8.96 -9.31 -3.33
C LEU A 568 8.09 -9.66 -4.55
N ASP A 569 6.97 -10.38 -4.36
CA ASP A 569 6.02 -10.67 -5.46
C ASP A 569 5.35 -9.42 -6.03
N LEU A 570 5.06 -8.44 -5.18
CA LEU A 570 4.52 -7.17 -5.64
C LEU A 570 5.61 -6.35 -6.35
N GLY A 571 6.85 -6.39 -5.87
CA GLY A 571 7.99 -5.64 -6.41
C GLY A 571 8.41 -5.99 -7.84
N ARG A 572 8.05 -7.17 -8.35
CA ARG A 572 8.34 -7.60 -9.74
C ARG A 572 7.27 -7.18 -10.76
N ARG A 573 6.14 -6.62 -10.32
CA ARG A 573 5.00 -6.28 -11.19
C ARG A 573 5.31 -5.06 -12.07
N ASP A 574 4.40 -4.75 -12.98
CA ASP A 574 4.63 -3.75 -14.02
C ASP A 574 4.46 -2.30 -13.53
N PHE A 575 3.34 -2.01 -12.86
CA PHE A 575 2.97 -0.65 -12.42
C PHE A 575 2.51 -0.63 -10.96
N THR A 576 2.73 0.48 -10.27
CA THR A 576 2.36 0.69 -8.85
C THR A 576 0.88 0.40 -8.56
N ILE A 577 -0.02 0.81 -9.46
CA ILE A 577 -1.46 0.51 -9.33
C ILE A 577 -1.81 -0.99 -9.38
N ASN A 578 -0.90 -1.82 -9.91
CA ASN A 578 -1.05 -3.27 -9.98
C ASN A 578 -0.24 -4.00 -8.88
N THR A 579 0.39 -3.25 -7.96
CA THR A 579 1.17 -3.79 -6.84
C THR A 579 0.39 -3.74 -5.53
N LEU A 580 -0.90 -3.45 -5.59
CA LEU A 580 -1.79 -3.44 -4.44
C LEU A 580 -2.24 -4.88 -4.13
N ALA A 581 -2.27 -5.20 -2.85
CA ALA A 581 -2.79 -6.48 -2.35
C ALA A 581 -3.78 -6.25 -1.21
N ILE A 582 -4.69 -7.20 -1.01
CA ILE A 582 -5.58 -7.24 0.15
C ILE A 582 -5.25 -8.51 0.93
N GLN A 583 -4.89 -8.36 2.20
CA GLN A 583 -4.57 -9.50 3.06
C GLN A 583 -5.84 -10.28 3.41
N ILE A 584 -5.80 -11.59 3.24
CA ILE A 584 -6.93 -12.52 3.44
C ILE A 584 -6.67 -13.43 4.65
N SER A 585 -5.40 -13.78 4.88
CA SER A 585 -4.94 -14.51 6.07
C SER A 585 -3.63 -13.88 6.57
N PRO A 586 -3.42 -13.74 7.91
CA PRO A 586 -4.24 -14.25 9.02
C PRO A 586 -5.48 -13.39 9.36
N ALA A 587 -6.41 -13.95 10.13
CA ALA A 587 -7.70 -13.33 10.48
C ALA A 587 -7.58 -11.92 11.10
N ALA A 588 -6.55 -11.69 11.93
CA ALA A 588 -6.31 -10.41 12.59
C ALA A 588 -6.07 -9.24 11.61
N HIS A 589 -5.72 -9.54 10.35
CA HIS A 589 -5.42 -8.54 9.31
C HIS A 589 -6.24 -8.74 8.05
N MET A 590 -7.30 -9.54 8.11
CA MET A 590 -8.18 -9.78 6.97
C MET A 590 -8.76 -8.46 6.46
N TRP A 591 -8.81 -8.32 5.14
CA TRP A 591 -9.25 -7.13 4.40
C TRP A 591 -8.34 -5.90 4.47
N ARG A 592 -7.17 -6.01 5.10
CA ARG A 592 -6.17 -4.93 5.12
C ARG A 592 -5.56 -4.73 3.74
N ILE A 593 -5.53 -3.49 3.25
CA ILE A 593 -4.80 -3.16 2.02
C ILE A 593 -3.30 -3.08 2.33
N VAL A 594 -2.52 -3.77 1.52
CA VAL A 594 -1.05 -3.78 1.54
C VAL A 594 -0.56 -2.98 0.34
N ASP A 595 0.14 -1.88 0.62
CA ASP A 595 0.76 -1.01 -0.38
C ASP A 595 2.20 -0.67 0.05
N TYR A 596 3.18 -1.21 -0.67
CA TYR A 596 4.61 -0.95 -0.45
C TYR A 596 5.21 0.07 -1.43
N PHE A 597 4.47 0.43 -2.48
CA PHE A 597 5.01 1.17 -3.64
C PHE A 597 4.15 2.39 -4.01
N SER A 598 3.34 2.88 -3.07
CA SER A 598 2.45 4.03 -3.23
C SER A 598 1.43 3.87 -4.37
N GLY A 599 0.97 2.64 -4.59
CA GLY A 599 -0.06 2.33 -5.59
C GLY A 599 -1.39 3.00 -5.30
N LEU A 600 -1.76 3.22 -4.03
CA LEU A 600 -3.01 3.90 -3.64
C LEU A 600 -3.00 5.37 -4.06
N ASP A 601 -1.86 6.04 -3.92
CA ASP A 601 -1.72 7.45 -4.27
C ASP A 601 -1.75 7.63 -5.79
N ASP A 602 -1.05 6.77 -6.53
CA ASP A 602 -1.10 6.76 -8.00
C ASP A 602 -2.50 6.39 -8.52
N LEU A 603 -3.23 5.50 -7.82
CA LEU A 603 -4.61 5.16 -8.17
C LEU A 603 -5.54 6.37 -8.00
N LYS A 604 -5.40 7.13 -6.91
CA LYS A 604 -6.16 8.36 -6.66
C LYS A 604 -5.80 9.47 -7.65
N ALA A 605 -4.51 9.60 -8.00
CA ALA A 605 -4.01 10.60 -8.93
C ALA A 605 -4.27 10.24 -10.41
N GLY A 606 -4.69 9.00 -10.69
CA GLY A 606 -4.93 8.53 -12.05
C GLY A 606 -3.66 8.36 -12.86
N LEU A 607 -2.60 7.79 -12.25
CA LEU A 607 -1.26 7.69 -12.84
C LEU A 607 -0.86 6.24 -13.17
N ILE A 608 -0.20 6.06 -14.32
CA ILE A 608 0.53 4.83 -14.67
C ILE A 608 2.02 5.08 -14.41
N ARG A 609 2.55 4.46 -13.35
CA ARG A 609 3.94 4.60 -12.89
C ARG A 609 4.63 3.23 -12.76
N VAL A 610 5.87 3.12 -13.24
CA VAL A 610 6.70 1.92 -13.04
C VAL A 610 7.40 1.92 -11.68
N LEU A 611 7.71 0.73 -11.15
CA LEU A 611 8.33 0.57 -9.83
C LEU A 611 9.80 0.99 -9.79
N HIS A 612 10.53 0.85 -10.90
CA HIS A 612 11.96 1.17 -10.99
C HIS A 612 12.36 1.54 -12.42
N SER A 613 13.52 2.18 -12.55
CA SER A 613 14.02 2.73 -13.82
C SER A 613 14.31 1.68 -14.91
N LEU A 614 14.57 0.42 -14.51
CA LEU A 614 14.88 -0.68 -15.42
C LEU A 614 13.65 -1.49 -15.88
N SER A 615 12.43 -1.14 -15.43
CA SER A 615 11.21 -1.91 -15.68
C SER A 615 10.97 -2.26 -17.16
N PHE A 616 11.18 -1.30 -18.07
CA PHE A 616 11.04 -1.52 -19.52
C PHE A 616 12.23 -2.20 -20.19
N VAL A 617 13.40 -2.23 -19.52
CA VAL A 617 14.57 -2.98 -19.99
C VAL A 617 14.40 -4.46 -19.67
N ASP A 618 13.88 -4.75 -18.47
CA ASP A 618 13.58 -6.11 -18.03
C ASP A 618 12.47 -6.72 -18.89
N ASP A 619 11.37 -5.98 -19.08
CA ASP A 619 10.29 -6.40 -19.96
C ASP A 619 9.76 -5.26 -20.86
N PRO A 620 10.23 -5.19 -22.11
CA PRO A 620 9.77 -4.19 -23.08
C PRO A 620 8.28 -4.27 -23.42
N THR A 621 7.61 -5.40 -23.17
CA THR A 621 6.15 -5.50 -23.40
C THR A 621 5.36 -4.55 -22.50
N ARG A 622 5.94 -4.13 -21.36
CA ARG A 622 5.35 -3.14 -20.45
C ARG A 622 5.10 -1.79 -21.13
N ILE A 623 5.82 -1.45 -22.21
CA ILE A 623 5.53 -0.24 -22.99
C ILE A 623 4.12 -0.31 -23.60
N LEU A 624 3.77 -1.45 -24.19
CA LEU A 624 2.45 -1.68 -24.78
C LEU A 624 1.37 -1.73 -23.69
N ARG A 625 1.69 -2.38 -22.57
CA ARG A 625 0.80 -2.47 -21.40
C ARG A 625 0.53 -1.11 -20.77
N ALA A 626 1.53 -0.21 -20.70
CA ALA A 626 1.37 1.13 -20.15
C ALA A 626 0.30 1.91 -20.93
N VAL A 627 0.36 1.86 -22.26
CA VAL A 627 -0.66 2.47 -23.11
C VAL A 627 -2.01 1.78 -22.93
N ARG A 628 -2.04 0.44 -22.93
CA ARG A 628 -3.28 -0.31 -22.71
C ARG A 628 -3.98 0.06 -21.39
N PHE A 629 -3.25 0.12 -20.28
CA PHE A 629 -3.80 0.52 -18.98
C PHE A 629 -4.16 2.00 -18.91
N SER A 630 -3.37 2.87 -19.56
CA SER A 630 -3.70 4.30 -19.69
C SER A 630 -5.05 4.49 -20.36
N GLU A 631 -5.32 3.78 -21.46
CA GLU A 631 -6.62 3.85 -22.17
C GLU A 631 -7.74 3.17 -21.36
N ARG A 632 -7.51 1.96 -20.83
CA ARG A 632 -8.51 1.19 -20.07
C ARG A 632 -9.02 1.92 -18.82
N LEU A 633 -8.11 2.60 -18.13
CA LEU A 633 -8.40 3.28 -16.86
C LEU A 633 -8.66 4.77 -17.05
N ASN A 634 -8.39 5.31 -18.24
CA ASN A 634 -8.34 6.75 -18.53
C ASN A 634 -7.35 7.49 -17.61
N PHE A 635 -6.16 6.89 -17.44
CA PHE A 635 -5.09 7.38 -16.57
C PHE A 635 -3.97 8.00 -17.41
N LYS A 636 -3.22 8.94 -16.83
CA LYS A 636 -2.05 9.55 -17.47
C LYS A 636 -0.80 8.71 -17.17
N ILE A 637 0.04 8.47 -18.19
CA ILE A 637 1.39 7.95 -17.95
C ILE A 637 2.22 9.04 -17.26
N GLU A 638 2.83 8.70 -16.13
CA GLU A 638 3.64 9.64 -15.36
C GLU A 638 4.87 10.10 -16.15
N ASP A 639 5.28 11.36 -15.97
CA ASP A 639 6.23 12.03 -16.87
C ASP A 639 7.59 11.30 -16.92
N ARG A 640 8.12 10.85 -15.77
CA ARG A 640 9.35 10.07 -15.71
C ARG A 640 9.17 8.69 -16.37
N THR A 641 8.03 8.06 -16.18
CA THR A 641 7.68 6.79 -16.83
C THR A 641 7.64 6.95 -18.36
N ALA A 642 7.09 8.07 -18.87
CA ALA A 642 7.11 8.38 -20.30
C ALA A 642 8.53 8.60 -20.86
N GLU A 643 9.42 9.25 -20.10
CA GLU A 643 10.85 9.37 -20.45
C GLU A 643 11.52 7.99 -20.53
N LEU A 644 11.27 7.13 -19.54
CA LEU A 644 11.81 5.77 -19.50
C LEU A 644 11.31 4.92 -20.67
N ILE A 645 10.03 5.05 -21.05
CA ILE A 645 9.49 4.40 -22.25
C ILE A 645 10.27 4.85 -23.48
N THR A 646 10.45 6.17 -23.66
CA THR A 646 11.15 6.74 -24.81
C THR A 646 12.56 6.17 -24.96
N ASN A 647 13.30 6.07 -23.85
CA ASN A 647 14.65 5.49 -23.83
C ASN A 647 14.66 3.98 -24.10
N ALA A 648 13.61 3.26 -23.71
CA ALA A 648 13.50 1.82 -23.84
C ALA A 648 12.90 1.35 -25.18
N LEU A 649 12.36 2.23 -26.02
CA LEU A 649 11.76 1.87 -27.32
C LEU A 649 12.63 0.93 -28.17
N PRO A 650 13.97 1.12 -28.30
CA PRO A 650 14.80 0.21 -29.09
C PRO A 650 14.78 -1.25 -28.59
N MET A 651 14.46 -1.48 -27.30
CA MET A 651 14.36 -2.80 -26.71
C MET A 651 13.16 -3.61 -27.24
N LEU A 652 12.14 -2.95 -27.81
CA LEU A 652 11.00 -3.64 -28.46
C LEU A 652 11.45 -4.54 -29.62
N ARG A 653 12.62 -4.29 -30.23
CA ARG A 653 13.19 -5.16 -31.27
C ARG A 653 13.78 -6.46 -30.72
N ARG A 654 14.08 -6.51 -29.42
CA ARG A 654 14.71 -7.66 -28.75
C ARG A 654 13.71 -8.70 -28.25
N ILE A 655 12.45 -8.32 -28.05
CA ILE A 655 11.38 -9.26 -27.69
C ILE A 655 10.77 -9.94 -28.92
N THR A 656 10.28 -11.17 -28.73
CA THR A 656 9.67 -11.96 -29.80
C THR A 656 8.43 -11.27 -30.39
N GLY A 657 8.19 -11.48 -31.69
CA GLY A 657 7.03 -10.92 -32.39
C GLY A 657 5.69 -11.35 -31.79
N GLU A 658 5.64 -12.58 -31.31
CA GLU A 658 4.46 -13.14 -30.65
C GLU A 658 4.07 -12.37 -29.39
N ARG A 659 5.03 -12.01 -28.52
CA ARG A 659 4.73 -11.23 -27.31
C ARG A 659 4.20 -9.83 -27.64
N VAL A 660 4.77 -9.19 -28.66
CA VAL A 660 4.27 -7.90 -29.18
C VAL A 660 2.85 -8.05 -29.72
N ARG A 661 2.61 -9.06 -30.56
CA ARG A 661 1.30 -9.35 -31.13
C ARG A 661 0.26 -9.61 -30.06
N ASN A 662 0.59 -10.37 -29.03
CA ASN A 662 -0.35 -10.72 -27.96
C ASN A 662 -0.78 -9.47 -27.16
N GLU A 663 0.14 -8.56 -26.82
CA GLU A 663 -0.24 -7.31 -26.14
C GLU A 663 -1.05 -6.36 -27.04
N LEU A 664 -0.76 -6.33 -28.36
CA LEU A 664 -1.60 -5.58 -29.31
C LEU A 664 -2.97 -6.23 -29.48
N ASN A 665 -3.07 -7.56 -29.42
CA ASN A 665 -4.35 -8.26 -29.45
C ASN A 665 -5.21 -7.97 -28.22
N LEU A 666 -4.59 -7.86 -27.04
CA LEU A 666 -5.28 -7.40 -25.83
C LEU A 666 -5.74 -5.95 -25.96
N LEU A 667 -4.98 -5.09 -26.64
CA LEU A 667 -5.38 -3.71 -26.91
C LEU A 667 -6.65 -3.63 -27.76
N TRP A 668 -6.88 -4.55 -28.71
CA TRP A 668 -8.11 -4.59 -29.54
C TRP A 668 -9.39 -4.76 -28.73
N GLN A 669 -9.26 -5.40 -27.57
CA GLN A 669 -10.39 -5.72 -26.68
C GLN A 669 -10.77 -4.55 -25.75
N GLU A 670 -9.95 -3.50 -25.70
CA GLU A 670 -10.27 -2.31 -24.92
C GLU A 670 -11.38 -1.47 -25.58
N ALA A 671 -11.98 -0.53 -24.85
CA ALA A 671 -13.13 0.23 -25.35
C ALA A 671 -12.82 1.17 -26.54
N ALA A 672 -11.59 1.70 -26.60
CA ALA A 672 -11.15 2.66 -27.61
C ALA A 672 -9.76 2.29 -28.18
N PRO A 673 -9.62 1.15 -28.89
CA PRO A 673 -8.33 0.66 -29.35
C PRO A 673 -7.64 1.61 -30.33
N GLU A 674 -8.42 2.40 -31.10
CA GLU A 674 -7.88 3.43 -31.98
C GLU A 674 -7.04 4.48 -31.24
N SER A 675 -7.43 4.86 -30.02
CA SER A 675 -6.73 5.84 -29.19
C SER A 675 -5.36 5.30 -28.76
N GLY A 676 -5.34 4.07 -28.26
CA GLY A 676 -4.09 3.40 -27.87
C GLY A 676 -3.10 3.26 -29.03
N ILE A 677 -3.57 2.96 -30.24
CA ILE A 677 -2.70 2.91 -31.43
C ILE A 677 -2.14 4.29 -31.79
N TYR A 678 -2.94 5.36 -31.70
CA TYR A 678 -2.43 6.72 -31.90
C TYR A 678 -1.40 7.10 -30.85
N THR A 679 -1.61 6.72 -29.59
CA THR A 679 -0.64 6.92 -28.50
C THR A 679 0.67 6.17 -28.79
N LEU A 680 0.61 4.89 -29.16
CA LEU A 680 1.78 4.10 -29.53
C LEU A 680 2.53 4.69 -30.75
N ALA A 681 1.80 5.18 -31.75
CA ALA A 681 2.38 5.83 -32.92
C ALA A 681 3.10 7.14 -32.54
N LYS A 682 2.45 7.98 -31.72
CA LYS A 682 3.01 9.26 -31.24
C LYS A 682 4.27 9.05 -30.40
N MET A 683 4.32 7.98 -29.61
CA MET A 683 5.49 7.61 -28.82
C MET A 683 6.61 6.97 -29.66
N GLY A 684 6.37 6.64 -30.93
CA GLY A 684 7.34 5.95 -31.80
C GLY A 684 7.44 4.44 -31.56
N ALA A 685 6.54 3.84 -30.77
CA ALA A 685 6.56 2.40 -30.47
C ALA A 685 6.29 1.53 -31.70
N LEU A 686 5.40 1.95 -32.62
CA LEU A 686 5.15 1.21 -33.87
C LEU A 686 6.41 1.15 -34.75
N ALA A 687 7.08 2.29 -34.93
CA ALA A 687 8.34 2.36 -35.68
C ALA A 687 9.50 1.60 -35.01
N ALA A 688 9.45 1.46 -33.68
CA ALA A 688 10.39 0.64 -32.94
C ALA A 688 10.17 -0.86 -33.19
N ILE A 689 8.92 -1.33 -33.30
CA ILE A 689 8.58 -2.71 -33.69
C ILE A 689 9.11 -3.00 -35.10
N HIS A 690 8.76 -2.16 -36.07
CA HIS A 690 9.28 -2.22 -37.44
C HIS A 690 9.25 -0.81 -38.09
N PRO A 691 10.32 -0.36 -38.79
CA PRO A 691 10.38 1.01 -39.32
C PRO A 691 9.24 1.40 -40.28
N ALA A 692 8.71 0.43 -41.04
CA ALA A 692 7.58 0.66 -41.95
C ALA A 692 6.21 0.64 -41.25
N PHE A 693 6.14 0.23 -39.98
CA PHE A 693 4.88 0.08 -39.27
C PHE A 693 4.35 1.45 -38.81
N LYS A 694 3.33 1.93 -39.51
CA LYS A 694 2.69 3.23 -39.29
C LYS A 694 1.19 3.07 -39.09
N ALA A 695 0.60 3.97 -38.30
CA ALA A 695 -0.85 4.01 -38.16
C ALA A 695 -1.49 4.73 -39.38
N PRO A 696 -2.60 4.22 -39.93
CA PRO A 696 -3.31 4.90 -41.01
C PRO A 696 -3.96 6.20 -40.54
N SER A 697 -4.01 7.22 -41.41
CA SER A 697 -4.48 8.57 -41.11
C SER A 697 -5.95 8.65 -40.66
N HIS A 698 -6.79 7.69 -41.04
CA HIS A 698 -8.23 7.67 -40.77
C HIS A 698 -8.68 6.50 -39.89
N LEU A 699 -7.80 5.97 -39.03
CA LEU A 699 -8.05 4.81 -38.16
C LEU A 699 -9.39 4.89 -37.40
N GLY A 700 -9.70 6.03 -36.76
CA GLY A 700 -10.95 6.19 -36.01
C GLY A 700 -12.23 6.03 -36.86
N LYS A 701 -12.22 6.48 -38.13
CA LYS A 701 -13.35 6.28 -39.05
C LYS A 701 -13.50 4.80 -39.43
N LEU A 702 -12.38 4.11 -39.66
CA LEU A 702 -12.34 2.72 -40.07
C LEU A 702 -12.83 1.80 -38.94
N PHE A 703 -12.38 2.02 -37.71
CA PHE A 703 -12.83 1.24 -36.55
C PHE A 703 -14.32 1.45 -36.26
N LYS A 704 -14.83 2.68 -36.44
CA LYS A 704 -16.28 2.95 -36.37
C LYS A 704 -17.06 2.17 -37.43
N ARG A 705 -16.56 2.10 -38.66
CA ARG A 705 -17.17 1.30 -39.74
C ARG A 705 -17.11 -0.21 -39.46
N LEU A 706 -16.01 -0.69 -38.89
CA LEU A 706 -15.82 -2.08 -38.48
C LEU A 706 -16.86 -2.51 -37.44
N ARG A 707 -17.00 -1.71 -36.37
CA ARG A 707 -18.02 -1.94 -35.31
C ARG A 707 -19.44 -1.92 -35.87
N ALA A 708 -19.75 -1.02 -36.80
CA ALA A 708 -21.07 -0.95 -37.44
C ALA A 708 -21.41 -2.17 -38.32
N ARG A 709 -20.42 -3.00 -38.66
CA ARG A 709 -20.59 -4.25 -39.43
C ARG A 709 -20.43 -5.51 -38.58
N ASP A 710 -20.28 -5.36 -37.26
CA ASP A 710 -20.04 -6.45 -36.30
C ASP A 710 -18.75 -7.27 -36.55
N LEU A 711 -17.88 -6.84 -37.48
CA LEU A 711 -16.62 -7.51 -37.80
C LEU A 711 -15.51 -7.30 -36.75
N HIS A 712 -15.78 -6.49 -35.73
CA HIS A 712 -14.87 -6.21 -34.63
C HIS A 712 -14.58 -7.41 -33.71
N GLN A 713 -15.37 -8.48 -33.81
CA GLN A 713 -15.13 -9.73 -33.08
C GLN A 713 -13.96 -10.53 -33.67
N GLU A 714 -13.62 -10.28 -34.94
CA GLU A 714 -12.50 -10.92 -35.65
C GLU A 714 -11.21 -10.14 -35.45
N SER A 715 -10.28 -10.68 -34.66
CA SER A 715 -8.99 -10.02 -34.37
C SER A 715 -8.18 -9.70 -35.64
N ASP A 716 -8.31 -10.53 -36.67
CA ASP A 716 -7.62 -10.36 -37.96
C ASP A 716 -8.08 -9.09 -38.70
N ALA A 717 -9.33 -8.65 -38.50
CA ALA A 717 -9.83 -7.42 -39.13
C ALA A 717 -8.99 -6.18 -38.75
N TYR A 718 -8.53 -6.12 -37.49
CA TYR A 718 -7.67 -5.04 -37.01
C TYR A 718 -6.30 -5.04 -37.70
N TRP A 719 -5.74 -6.22 -37.96
CA TRP A 719 -4.47 -6.37 -38.68
C TRP A 719 -4.59 -5.98 -40.15
N HIS A 720 -5.69 -6.34 -40.81
CA HIS A 720 -5.98 -5.81 -42.15
C HIS A 720 -6.05 -4.28 -42.12
N ILE A 721 -6.73 -3.68 -41.13
CA ILE A 721 -6.84 -2.23 -41.04
C ILE A 721 -5.49 -1.54 -40.84
N LEU A 722 -4.65 -2.09 -39.98
CA LEU A 722 -3.35 -1.50 -39.72
C LEU A 722 -2.37 -1.62 -40.89
N LEU A 723 -2.41 -2.70 -41.66
CA LEU A 723 -1.32 -3.03 -42.57
C LEU A 723 -1.65 -2.88 -44.05
N SER A 724 -2.93 -2.99 -44.45
CA SER A 724 -3.32 -2.99 -45.88
C SER A 724 -2.98 -1.69 -46.64
N HIS A 725 -2.77 -0.57 -45.95
CA HIS A 725 -2.34 0.69 -46.55
C HIS A 725 -0.84 0.72 -46.91
N LEU A 726 -0.07 -0.27 -46.48
CA LEU A 726 1.37 -0.39 -46.73
C LEU A 726 1.63 -1.24 -47.98
N PRO A 727 2.76 -1.03 -48.70
CA PRO A 727 3.16 -1.90 -49.81
C PRO A 727 3.29 -3.38 -49.40
N ASN A 728 3.10 -4.29 -50.36
CA ASN A 728 3.18 -5.74 -50.14
C ASN A 728 4.51 -6.20 -49.51
N GLU A 729 5.64 -5.55 -49.82
CA GLU A 729 6.95 -5.83 -49.21
C GLU A 729 6.95 -5.51 -47.71
N ASP A 730 6.40 -4.36 -47.32
CA ASP A 730 6.32 -3.93 -45.91
C ASP A 730 5.31 -4.79 -45.11
N ILE A 731 4.19 -5.17 -45.73
CA ILE A 731 3.22 -6.10 -45.12
C ILE A 731 3.91 -7.44 -44.80
N THR A 732 4.72 -7.95 -45.73
CA THR A 732 5.47 -9.19 -45.53
C THR A 732 6.47 -9.05 -44.39
N ALA A 733 7.30 -7.99 -44.41
CA ALA A 733 8.33 -7.77 -43.40
C ALA A 733 7.74 -7.60 -41.98
N ILE A 734 6.63 -6.87 -41.84
CA ILE A 734 5.93 -6.70 -40.57
C ILE A 734 5.28 -8.02 -40.13
N GLY A 735 4.66 -8.75 -41.06
CA GLY A 735 4.06 -10.06 -40.80
C GLY A 735 5.09 -11.07 -40.29
N GLU A 736 6.28 -11.11 -40.88
CA GLU A 736 7.40 -11.93 -40.41
C GLU A 736 7.90 -11.47 -39.03
N ARG A 737 8.06 -10.15 -38.81
CA ARG A 737 8.46 -9.59 -37.52
C ARG A 737 7.50 -9.96 -36.39
N LEU A 738 6.19 -10.03 -36.67
CA LEU A 738 5.13 -10.37 -35.73
C LEU A 738 4.75 -11.85 -35.73
N LEU A 739 5.44 -12.68 -36.52
CA LEU A 739 5.21 -14.13 -36.65
C LEU A 739 3.78 -14.48 -37.06
N PHE A 740 3.25 -13.77 -38.06
CA PHE A 740 1.97 -14.09 -38.68
C PHE A 740 2.07 -15.36 -39.54
N GLY A 741 1.01 -16.15 -39.56
CA GLY A 741 0.88 -17.26 -40.50
C GLY A 741 0.76 -16.75 -41.93
N LYS A 742 1.26 -17.53 -42.91
CA LYS A 742 1.12 -17.22 -44.34
C LYS A 742 -0.32 -16.87 -44.76
N PRO A 743 -1.37 -17.59 -44.31
CA PRO A 743 -2.74 -17.27 -44.71
C PRO A 743 -3.15 -15.83 -44.38
N LEU A 744 -2.78 -15.34 -43.19
CA LEU A 744 -3.10 -13.97 -42.77
C LEU A 744 -2.32 -12.93 -43.59
N ILE A 745 -1.02 -13.15 -43.82
CA ILE A 745 -0.21 -12.25 -44.65
C ILE A 745 -0.81 -12.14 -46.06
N THR A 746 -1.14 -13.28 -46.68
CA THR A 746 -1.76 -13.31 -48.02
C THR A 746 -3.13 -12.63 -48.03
N ALA A 747 -3.94 -12.80 -46.99
CA ALA A 747 -5.23 -12.13 -46.88
C ALA A 747 -5.09 -10.60 -46.79
N ILE A 748 -4.13 -10.10 -46.01
CA ILE A 748 -3.85 -8.66 -45.89
C ILE A 748 -3.32 -8.09 -47.20
N GLN A 749 -2.41 -8.81 -47.88
CA GLN A 749 -1.90 -8.44 -49.21
C GLN A 749 -3.03 -8.41 -50.26
N ALA A 750 -3.97 -9.36 -50.22
CA ALA A 750 -5.14 -9.32 -51.09
C ALA A 750 -5.98 -8.05 -50.85
N THR A 751 -6.17 -7.64 -49.59
CA THR A 751 -6.84 -6.37 -49.27
C THR A 751 -6.06 -5.17 -49.82
N HIS A 752 -4.72 -5.16 -49.73
CA HIS A 752 -3.88 -4.13 -50.35
C HIS A 752 -4.06 -4.08 -51.87
N THR A 753 -3.98 -5.22 -52.54
CA THR A 753 -4.16 -5.34 -54.00
C THR A 753 -5.52 -4.79 -54.41
N ILE A 754 -6.61 -5.16 -53.73
CA ILE A 754 -7.96 -4.64 -54.00
C ILE A 754 -7.99 -3.11 -53.91
N LEU A 755 -7.43 -2.52 -52.85
CA LEU A 755 -7.51 -1.09 -52.61
C LEU A 755 -6.61 -0.26 -53.53
N TYR A 756 -5.42 -0.76 -53.87
CA TYR A 756 -4.36 0.07 -54.44
C TYR A 756 -3.85 -0.40 -55.80
N GLU A 757 -3.93 -1.69 -56.13
CA GLU A 757 -3.28 -2.25 -57.33
C GLU A 757 -4.26 -2.57 -58.47
N LEU A 758 -5.54 -2.84 -58.18
CA LEU A 758 -6.53 -3.20 -59.20
C LEU A 758 -7.02 -1.98 -60.00
N PRO A 759 -6.66 -1.82 -61.29
CA PRO A 759 -7.03 -0.63 -62.06
C PRO A 759 -8.54 -0.57 -62.34
N VAL A 760 -9.19 -1.72 -62.51
CA VAL A 760 -10.63 -1.81 -62.84
C VAL A 760 -11.51 -1.14 -61.78
N LEU A 761 -11.09 -1.14 -60.51
CA LEU A 761 -11.85 -0.53 -59.43
C LEU A 761 -11.66 0.99 -59.31
N LYS A 762 -10.70 1.55 -60.06
CA LYS A 762 -10.44 2.99 -60.16
C LYS A 762 -11.15 3.63 -61.35
N GLU A 763 -11.78 2.83 -62.21
CA GLU A 763 -12.57 3.32 -63.34
C GLU A 763 -13.90 3.90 -62.83
N ASN A 764 -14.41 4.97 -63.46
CA ASN A 764 -15.69 5.58 -63.05
C ASN A 764 -16.91 4.69 -63.30
N SER A 765 -16.82 3.75 -64.25
CA SER A 765 -17.91 2.84 -64.63
C SER A 765 -17.33 1.56 -65.22
N PRO A 766 -16.71 0.70 -64.39
CA PRO A 766 -16.12 -0.53 -64.87
C PRO A 766 -17.20 -1.51 -65.34
N LYS A 767 -16.91 -2.27 -66.39
CA LYS A 767 -17.79 -3.38 -66.80
C LYS A 767 -17.90 -4.41 -65.67
N PRO A 768 -19.11 -4.79 -65.22
CA PRO A 768 -19.31 -5.79 -64.16
C PRO A 768 -18.57 -7.10 -64.41
N SER A 769 -18.48 -7.58 -65.65
CA SER A 769 -17.74 -8.79 -66.02
C SER A 769 -16.25 -8.71 -65.67
N ARG A 770 -15.61 -7.56 -65.92
CA ARG A 770 -14.21 -7.31 -65.58
C ARG A 770 -14.01 -7.24 -64.07
N VAL A 771 -14.95 -6.67 -63.33
CA VAL A 771 -14.90 -6.63 -61.86
C VAL A 771 -15.00 -8.04 -61.29
N VAL A 772 -15.98 -8.84 -61.73
CA VAL A 772 -16.17 -10.23 -61.27
C VAL A 772 -14.95 -11.10 -61.58
N ALA A 773 -14.33 -10.93 -62.74
CA ALA A 773 -13.15 -11.69 -63.14
C ALA A 773 -11.95 -11.48 -62.20
N VAL A 774 -11.78 -10.26 -61.69
CA VAL A 774 -10.65 -9.92 -60.81
C VAL A 774 -10.98 -10.17 -59.34
N LEU A 775 -12.16 -9.74 -58.87
CA LEU A 775 -12.57 -9.92 -57.46
C LEU A 775 -12.88 -11.37 -57.11
N GLY A 776 -13.28 -12.20 -58.08
CA GLY A 776 -13.57 -13.62 -57.87
C GLY A 776 -12.37 -14.48 -57.46
N ALA A 777 -11.14 -13.97 -57.63
CA ALA A 777 -9.92 -14.62 -57.16
C ALA A 777 -9.50 -14.18 -55.75
N MET A 778 -10.20 -13.20 -55.16
CA MET A 778 -9.84 -12.61 -53.87
C MET A 778 -10.59 -13.29 -52.71
N PRO A 779 -9.99 -13.40 -51.51
CA PRO A 779 -10.68 -13.93 -50.33
C PRO A 779 -11.88 -13.06 -49.94
N ALA A 780 -12.99 -13.69 -49.56
CA ALA A 780 -14.23 -13.01 -49.17
C ALA A 780 -14.01 -12.00 -48.03
N PHE A 781 -13.28 -12.39 -46.99
CA PHE A 781 -12.96 -11.51 -45.85
C PHE A 781 -12.13 -10.29 -46.27
N SER A 782 -11.18 -10.46 -47.20
CA SER A 782 -10.38 -9.35 -47.73
C SER A 782 -11.22 -8.33 -48.50
N LEU A 783 -12.28 -8.78 -49.20
CA LEU A 783 -13.24 -7.92 -49.90
C LEU A 783 -14.11 -7.13 -48.92
N GLU A 784 -14.59 -7.78 -47.86
CA GLU A 784 -15.35 -7.13 -46.79
C GLU A 784 -14.57 -5.98 -46.16
N ILE A 785 -13.32 -6.23 -45.79
CA ILE A 785 -12.45 -5.20 -45.21
C ILE A 785 -12.11 -4.12 -46.24
N ALA A 786 -11.81 -4.48 -47.49
CA ALA A 786 -11.53 -3.50 -48.54
C ALA A 786 -12.73 -2.56 -48.78
N ALA A 787 -13.96 -3.08 -48.75
CA ALA A 787 -15.16 -2.26 -48.87
C ALA A 787 -15.36 -1.28 -47.70
N LEU A 788 -14.78 -1.54 -46.53
CA LEU A 788 -14.78 -0.60 -45.40
C LEU A 788 -13.78 0.54 -45.61
N PHE A 789 -12.66 0.26 -46.25
CA PHE A 789 -11.60 1.23 -46.55
C PHE A 789 -11.92 2.14 -47.73
N ALA A 790 -12.43 1.54 -48.80
CA ALA A 790 -12.63 2.21 -50.07
C ALA A 790 -13.56 3.43 -49.94
N GLU A 791 -13.23 4.48 -50.67
CA GLU A 791 -14.12 5.62 -50.90
C GLU A 791 -15.04 5.34 -52.09
N GLU A 792 -16.06 6.17 -52.28
CA GLU A 792 -16.93 6.06 -53.45
C GLU A 792 -16.21 6.54 -54.73
N PRO A 793 -16.43 5.89 -55.89
CA PRO A 793 -17.41 4.82 -56.17
C PRO A 793 -16.92 3.38 -55.93
N MET A 794 -15.67 3.20 -55.52
CA MET A 794 -15.05 1.88 -55.35
C MET A 794 -15.75 1.04 -54.27
N SER A 795 -16.10 1.65 -53.12
CA SER A 795 -16.86 0.98 -52.05
C SER A 795 -18.17 0.40 -52.58
N THR A 796 -18.96 1.19 -53.33
CA THR A 796 -20.19 0.69 -53.95
C THR A 796 -19.91 -0.46 -54.91
N THR A 797 -18.88 -0.37 -55.75
CA THR A 797 -18.55 -1.43 -56.73
C THR A 797 -18.21 -2.75 -56.04
N ILE A 798 -17.40 -2.74 -54.99
CA ILE A 798 -17.05 -3.95 -54.22
C ILE A 798 -18.30 -4.53 -53.56
N ARG A 799 -19.17 -3.70 -52.98
CA ARG A 799 -20.42 -4.14 -52.36
C ARG A 799 -21.39 -4.73 -53.38
N THR A 800 -21.59 -4.08 -54.53
CA THR A 800 -22.43 -4.62 -55.61
C THR A 800 -21.92 -5.96 -56.13
N TYR A 801 -20.60 -6.13 -56.20
CA TYR A 801 -20.01 -7.43 -56.53
C TYR A 801 -20.42 -8.50 -55.51
N MET A 802 -20.26 -8.21 -54.22
CA MET A 802 -20.58 -9.15 -53.15
C MET A 802 -22.08 -9.44 -53.02
N ASP A 803 -22.94 -8.43 -53.16
CA ASP A 803 -24.37 -8.60 -52.94
C ASP A 803 -25.06 -9.23 -54.17
N SER A 804 -24.59 -8.92 -55.38
CA SER A 804 -25.28 -9.24 -56.63
C SER A 804 -24.40 -9.97 -57.64
N TRP A 805 -23.32 -9.36 -58.13
CA TRP A 805 -22.63 -9.87 -59.33
C TRP A 805 -21.98 -11.24 -59.14
N GLN A 806 -21.49 -11.55 -57.95
CA GLN A 806 -20.91 -12.88 -57.68
C GLN A 806 -21.93 -14.03 -57.80
N ASN A 807 -23.22 -13.73 -57.64
CA ASN A 807 -24.33 -14.69 -57.66
C ASN A 807 -24.90 -14.89 -59.07
N VAL A 808 -24.51 -14.06 -60.05
CA VAL A 808 -24.99 -14.19 -61.43
C VAL A 808 -24.46 -15.50 -62.04
N ARG A 809 -25.37 -16.31 -62.55
CA ARG A 809 -25.11 -17.56 -63.27
C ARG A 809 -25.98 -17.59 -64.52
N PRO A 810 -25.45 -18.00 -65.68
CA PRO A 810 -26.29 -18.31 -66.83
C PRO A 810 -27.25 -19.45 -66.47
N LYS A 811 -28.45 -19.46 -67.08
CA LYS A 811 -29.41 -20.57 -66.93
C LYS A 811 -28.94 -21.81 -67.68
N ALA A 812 -28.24 -21.62 -68.80
CA ALA A 812 -27.60 -22.71 -69.52
C ALA A 812 -26.46 -23.31 -68.70
N ASP A 813 -26.44 -24.64 -68.62
CA ASP A 813 -25.41 -25.42 -67.93
C ASP A 813 -24.68 -26.37 -68.90
N GLY A 814 -23.73 -27.15 -68.38
CA GLY A 814 -23.03 -28.14 -69.20
C GLY A 814 -23.94 -29.21 -69.82
N ASN A 815 -25.10 -29.51 -69.21
CA ASN A 815 -26.06 -30.46 -69.77
C ASN A 815 -26.78 -29.86 -70.99
N THR A 816 -27.08 -28.56 -70.94
CA THR A 816 -27.65 -27.79 -72.05
C THR A 816 -26.72 -27.83 -73.27
N LEU A 817 -25.43 -27.55 -73.06
CA LEU A 817 -24.42 -27.61 -74.12
C LEU A 817 -24.25 -29.02 -74.71
N LYS A 818 -24.32 -30.05 -73.86
CA LYS A 818 -24.27 -31.45 -74.29
C LYS A 818 -25.49 -31.87 -75.09
N ALA A 819 -26.70 -31.42 -74.70
CA ALA A 819 -27.93 -31.65 -75.44
C ALA A 819 -27.92 -30.95 -76.81
N MET A 820 -27.19 -29.83 -76.91
CA MET A 820 -26.92 -29.13 -78.17
C MET A 820 -25.77 -29.76 -78.98
N GLY A 821 -25.28 -30.96 -78.63
CA GLY A 821 -24.37 -31.73 -79.48
C GLY A 821 -22.91 -31.25 -79.54
N LEU A 822 -22.45 -30.44 -78.59
CA LEU A 822 -21.02 -30.09 -78.45
C LEU A 822 -20.24 -31.20 -77.74
N SER A 823 -18.96 -31.37 -78.08
CA SER A 823 -18.04 -32.27 -77.38
C SER A 823 -17.55 -31.66 -76.08
N THR A 824 -17.53 -32.45 -75.00
CA THR A 824 -17.04 -32.02 -73.69
C THR A 824 -15.57 -31.59 -73.75
N GLY A 825 -15.28 -30.35 -73.34
CA GLY A 825 -13.92 -29.78 -73.37
C GLY A 825 -13.85 -28.33 -72.91
N PRO A 826 -12.69 -27.65 -73.06
CA PRO A 826 -12.47 -26.26 -72.62
C PRO A 826 -13.48 -25.25 -73.21
N ILE A 827 -14.06 -25.57 -74.37
CA ILE A 827 -15.08 -24.76 -75.05
C ILE A 827 -16.33 -24.55 -74.18
N TYR A 828 -16.69 -25.51 -73.31
CA TYR A 828 -17.82 -25.37 -72.40
C TYR A 828 -17.59 -24.23 -71.42
N SER A 829 -16.41 -24.20 -70.80
CA SER A 829 -16.04 -23.14 -69.86
C SER A 829 -15.97 -21.77 -70.55
N GLN A 830 -15.53 -21.72 -71.82
CA GLN A 830 -15.51 -20.47 -72.60
C GLN A 830 -16.92 -19.96 -72.91
N ILE A 831 -17.82 -20.80 -73.41
CA ILE A 831 -19.20 -20.44 -73.73
C ILE A 831 -19.96 -20.01 -72.46
N LEU A 832 -19.85 -20.76 -71.37
CA LEU A 832 -20.50 -20.42 -70.10
C LEU A 832 -19.94 -19.12 -69.49
N LEU A 833 -18.65 -18.86 -69.67
CA LEU A 833 -18.05 -17.59 -69.23
C LEU A 833 -18.53 -16.41 -70.08
N GLN A 834 -18.64 -16.57 -71.40
CA GLN A 834 -19.19 -15.53 -72.28
C GLN A 834 -20.66 -15.23 -71.97
N LEU A 835 -21.48 -16.25 -71.74
CA LEU A 835 -22.87 -16.09 -71.30
C LEU A 835 -22.95 -15.37 -69.95
N LYS A 836 -22.11 -15.77 -68.99
CA LYS A 836 -22.03 -15.10 -67.69
C LYS A 836 -21.63 -13.63 -67.84
N ASN A 837 -20.66 -13.31 -68.69
CA ASN A 837 -20.22 -11.94 -68.94
C ASN A 837 -21.31 -11.10 -69.60
N ALA A 838 -22.05 -11.65 -70.56
CA ALA A 838 -23.16 -10.96 -71.22
C ALA A 838 -24.33 -10.68 -70.26
N TRP A 839 -24.64 -11.61 -69.35
CA TRP A 839 -25.58 -11.35 -68.25
C TRP A 839 -25.09 -10.26 -67.29
N LEU A 840 -23.81 -10.28 -66.93
CA LEU A 840 -23.21 -9.31 -66.01
C LEU A 840 -23.18 -7.89 -66.60
N ASP A 841 -22.87 -7.78 -67.89
CA ASP A 841 -22.72 -6.49 -68.58
C ASP A 841 -24.06 -5.93 -69.12
N GLY A 842 -25.18 -6.63 -68.88
CA GLY A 842 -26.53 -6.20 -69.28
C GLY A 842 -26.84 -6.39 -70.78
N GLU A 843 -26.00 -7.14 -71.49
CA GLU A 843 -26.20 -7.51 -72.90
C GLU A 843 -27.32 -8.55 -73.06
N ILE A 844 -27.58 -9.33 -72.00
CA ILE A 844 -28.69 -10.29 -71.88
C ILE A 844 -29.51 -9.92 -70.64
N ASN A 845 -30.82 -9.72 -70.82
CA ASN A 845 -31.75 -9.37 -69.75
C ASN A 845 -32.90 -10.38 -69.60
N SER A 846 -32.99 -11.38 -70.49
CA SER A 846 -34.04 -12.39 -70.47
C SER A 846 -33.54 -13.77 -70.91
N GLN A 847 -34.28 -14.82 -70.53
CA GLN A 847 -33.95 -16.19 -70.94
C GLN A 847 -34.00 -16.37 -72.47
N ALA A 848 -34.93 -15.70 -73.16
CA ALA A 848 -35.03 -15.78 -74.62
C ALA A 848 -33.82 -15.13 -75.32
N GLU A 849 -33.23 -14.10 -74.72
CA GLU A 849 -31.99 -13.49 -75.21
C GLU A 849 -30.78 -14.40 -74.94
N GLU A 850 -30.75 -15.08 -73.78
CA GLU A 850 -29.72 -16.07 -73.46
C GLU A 850 -29.71 -17.23 -74.46
N GLU A 851 -30.88 -17.78 -74.79
CA GLU A 851 -31.01 -18.89 -75.74
C GLU A 851 -30.50 -18.49 -77.14
N ARG A 852 -30.85 -17.29 -77.63
CA ARG A 852 -30.35 -16.77 -78.93
C ARG A 852 -28.85 -16.52 -78.95
N PHE A 853 -28.31 -15.98 -77.87
CA PHE A 853 -26.88 -15.73 -77.76
C PHE A 853 -26.11 -17.06 -77.67
N LEU A 854 -26.62 -18.02 -76.90
CA LEU A 854 -26.09 -19.36 -76.80
C LEU A 854 -26.07 -20.08 -78.17
N GLU A 855 -27.15 -20.01 -78.95
CA GLU A 855 -27.19 -20.58 -80.32
C GLU A 855 -26.10 -19.99 -81.23
N THR A 856 -25.84 -18.68 -81.10
CA THR A 856 -24.79 -17.99 -81.87
C THR A 856 -23.40 -18.50 -81.47
N LEU A 857 -23.12 -18.57 -80.16
CA LEU A 857 -21.84 -19.07 -79.64
C LEU A 857 -21.60 -20.55 -79.97
N VAL A 858 -22.64 -21.38 -79.92
CA VAL A 858 -22.56 -22.80 -80.29
C VAL A 858 -22.28 -22.97 -81.78
N LYS A 859 -22.87 -22.13 -82.63
CA LYS A 859 -22.61 -22.14 -84.08
C LYS A 859 -21.17 -21.73 -84.39
N GLU A 860 -20.68 -20.65 -83.80
CA GLU A 860 -19.29 -20.20 -83.94
C GLU A 860 -18.28 -21.26 -83.46
N ALA A 861 -18.57 -21.94 -82.35
CA ALA A 861 -17.73 -23.02 -81.83
C ALA A 861 -17.66 -24.23 -82.79
N ARG A 862 -18.77 -24.58 -83.45
CA ARG A 862 -18.82 -25.68 -84.45
C ARG A 862 -18.08 -25.34 -85.73
N ASP A 863 -18.18 -24.08 -86.18
CA ASP A 863 -17.47 -23.61 -87.37
C ASP A 863 -15.94 -23.61 -87.15
N HIS A 864 -15.49 -23.46 -85.90
CA HIS A 864 -14.08 -23.50 -85.51
C HIS A 864 -13.48 -24.92 -85.34
N ASP A 865 -14.30 -25.94 -85.01
CA ASP A 865 -13.88 -27.36 -84.96
C ASP A 865 -13.90 -28.03 -86.36
N SER A 866 -14.52 -27.38 -87.34
CA SER A 866 -14.66 -27.84 -88.74
C SER A 866 -13.54 -27.34 -89.67
N SER A 867 -12.64 -26.49 -89.14
CA SER A 867 -11.49 -25.86 -89.81
C SER A 867 -10.19 -26.33 -89.17
#